data_AF-A0A842QE58-F1
#
_entry.id   AF-A0A842QE58-F1
#
_cell.length_a   1.000
_cell.length_b   1.000
_cell.length_c   1.000
_cell.angle_alpha   90.00
_cell.angle_beta   90.00
_cell.angle_gamma   90.00
#
_symmetry.space_group_name_H-M   'P 1'
#
loop_
_entity.id
_entity.type
_entity.pdbx_description
1 polymer ?
#
loop_
_entity_poly.entity_id
_entity_poly.type
_entity_poly.pdbx_seq_one_letter_code
_entity_poly.pdbx_strand_id
1 'polypeptide(L)'
;MIQNKPYSAIIFFIFLISLGSPILKSTRTWQGDSEAAFSRTPSDSLFGNNPLMPEESPQTTPKNPGHNLFTESSIGNEEVIEEGILDALDVEQRGYTTPGILAGRTDTGIGTSYAFPLDEEHDWVASMAELEVWNLTRLYAVNGSFIDGIPGPNVNPNGSVAYRPFGWDATSYEPEGYNQTQVAAYDDSDTGYVVVENQGERQGANNKQVHAAGTYVIWNQTLRNLDHVDEAFLSFRYLYLRGPLGDLNQGSCFIRVLIDDTAIWNVSLLDVGDRGVWNSTGRIPVNLTELSSSANLKIGLFIDETMELKPEDQGIENAVYITTYLDDLSLYAKNPPSFSEVSLEYKVGENTTSVIGSNGEGFASISFEDYVTSGPVDVAVISNTSVSFLHQPRLLSHKFDNSSWTTDFEKKGVAYSIAANQSSNLTLYTYLGTREEYENFSLVLYHPIDWMNPRVYDPFLVEVSDQCIVQEGRLEVPQSVLNRLGWWLVSFSSPNYVETFCSQIRNEKESYWSNTTSYATGNLTRVLASLGSEYKISSNLENLHFRWRMPNGTIWYNTTVDSSSPVSAPTQGLRLSGSNTTAGQWRTELFWTNGTELALSSISFTLRHIVSIEPIQPIIETEVGETINVLVRLEDADNGDLIMTGPTTVTMEWAESTYEFVPNILRNWWEASVDTSVRPAGSYMMNVSVSSPYFWDTFCTIELQSVFSTDLNSPEGPIEPLVFGRPHSFTFSYSLKLNGSNIRGANISVSQFGTGDYDVEEAENGLYNLTIIPGNLGNQSLVLTFKKEGCESQYYIFTYLVVRVPIQVSIESSLVGVEGDSIDLEIKVTESDTGEPVTNATVVYGIFPAVGDSIETGSAEESSPGSYLASITIPTSDSNGYRLRVQVEKANFESIDDFSAELVSLVNQQARLVYYGTRIGGILAFLAISGVVYTLYRRKKNAEYQEALAVKRRFEDASDLIGIIVLHKDSGLPVYSKILKGGFDESVISAFITAISHFRSEFDSESMEAKWKILPISDIIRAVETENLICAFITVSKPSEIQEDRMKQFAIAVGDAIDDLYEDRPTKAEDESVTNLIDTLFDSTLDGHLLKYYKRGTSEEFPGRYKCLEEVLEGTESHCAKPSYLTRSMSKCGVNEPKASKLVMEAIDKDLLISCQPDEANDHSFALDWEL
;
A
#
# COMPACT_ATOMS: atom_id res chain seq x y z
N MET A 1 -43.07 31.67 -18.57
CA MET A 1 -42.76 31.93 -17.15
C MET A 1 -41.33 32.48 -17.11
N ILE A 2 -40.99 33.65 -16.53
CA ILE A 2 -41.34 34.24 -15.22
C ILE A 2 -40.85 33.33 -14.09
N GLN A 3 -39.94 33.67 -13.17
CA GLN A 3 -39.04 34.82 -12.87
C GLN A 3 -37.97 34.27 -11.87
N ASN A 4 -36.89 34.93 -11.42
CA ASN A 4 -36.43 36.31 -11.52
C ASN A 4 -34.87 36.40 -11.54
N LYS A 5 -34.28 37.61 -11.59
CA LYS A 5 -32.84 37.87 -11.86
C LYS A 5 -32.04 38.49 -10.66
N PRO A 6 -30.69 38.70 -10.76
CA PRO A 6 -29.76 38.85 -9.61
C PRO A 6 -29.35 40.31 -9.26
N TYR A 7 -28.07 40.73 -9.50
CA TYR A 7 -27.34 41.97 -9.10
C TYR A 7 -26.64 41.90 -7.71
N SER A 8 -25.49 42.55 -7.42
CA SER A 8 -24.40 43.26 -8.16
C SER A 8 -23.19 43.38 -7.18
N ALA A 9 -21.90 43.15 -7.49
CA ALA A 9 -20.93 43.89 -8.32
C ALA A 9 -20.78 45.41 -8.02
N ILE A 10 -19.53 45.96 -8.11
CA ILE A 10 -19.02 47.39 -7.94
C ILE A 10 -18.13 47.58 -6.67
N ILE A 11 -16.95 48.27 -6.64
CA ILE A 11 -15.90 48.64 -7.64
C ILE A 11 -14.64 49.26 -6.92
N PHE A 12 -13.45 49.22 -7.54
CA PHE A 12 -12.19 50.04 -7.36
C PHE A 12 -11.76 50.61 -5.98
N PHE A 13 -10.46 50.48 -5.63
CA PHE A 13 -9.44 51.51 -5.95
C PHE A 13 -7.98 51.01 -5.81
N ILE A 14 -7.02 51.81 -6.28
CA ILE A 14 -5.56 51.56 -6.36
C ILE A 14 -4.79 52.48 -5.40
N PHE A 15 -3.70 52.02 -4.76
CA PHE A 15 -2.42 52.76 -4.66
C PHE A 15 -1.24 51.83 -4.26
N LEU A 16 -0.02 52.38 -4.18
CA LEU A 16 1.28 51.70 -4.34
C LEU A 16 2.32 52.29 -3.33
N ILE A 17 3.57 51.79 -3.35
CA ILE A 17 4.83 52.42 -2.86
C ILE A 17 5.30 52.14 -1.40
N SER A 18 6.41 51.37 -1.30
CA SER A 18 7.69 51.69 -0.57
C SER A 18 8.08 51.10 0.82
N LEU A 19 9.21 50.37 0.79
CA LEU A 19 10.38 50.36 1.72
C LEU A 19 10.24 50.12 3.25
N GLY A 20 11.14 49.27 3.77
CA GLY A 20 12.10 49.72 4.79
C GLY A 20 12.18 48.95 6.12
N SER A 21 13.32 48.27 6.36
CA SER A 21 13.75 47.78 7.68
C SER A 21 14.06 48.95 8.65
N PRO A 22 13.99 48.76 9.99
CA PRO A 22 15.10 48.15 10.76
C PRO A 22 14.64 47.10 11.81
N ILE A 23 15.44 46.18 12.37
CA ILE A 23 16.85 46.08 12.84
C ILE A 23 17.08 46.41 14.36
N LEU A 24 17.59 45.40 15.09
CA LEU A 24 18.39 45.39 16.35
C LEU A 24 17.81 45.43 17.80
N LYS A 25 18.44 44.56 18.63
CA LYS A 25 18.83 44.70 20.07
C LYS A 25 17.73 44.54 21.16
N SER A 26 18.05 44.14 22.41
CA SER A 26 19.37 43.96 23.06
C SER A 26 19.42 42.87 24.17
N THR A 27 20.64 42.36 24.36
CA THR A 27 21.22 41.55 25.46
C THR A 27 20.89 41.92 26.92
N ARG A 28 21.00 40.93 27.83
CA ARG A 28 21.86 40.86 29.07
C ARG A 28 21.37 39.70 30.00
N THR A 29 22.11 38.74 30.60
CA THR A 29 23.51 38.43 31.05
C THR A 29 23.66 38.43 32.60
N TRP A 30 24.65 37.67 33.15
CA TRP A 30 25.06 37.47 34.57
C TRP A 30 24.28 36.37 35.32
N GLN A 31 24.82 35.49 36.20
CA GLN A 31 26.19 35.09 36.67
C GLN A 31 26.05 33.66 37.30
N GLY A 32 27.07 32.85 37.70
CA GLY A 32 28.53 32.93 37.58
C GLY A 32 29.30 31.96 38.52
N ASP A 33 30.51 31.57 38.10
CA ASP A 33 31.73 31.23 38.89
C ASP A 33 31.88 29.92 39.73
N SER A 34 33.16 29.55 39.96
CA SER A 34 33.76 28.40 40.68
C SER A 34 33.58 26.99 40.05
N GLU A 35 34.63 26.26 39.63
CA GLU A 35 35.90 25.82 40.27
C GLU A 35 35.77 24.65 41.27
N ALA A 36 36.16 23.44 40.82
CA ALA A 36 37.14 22.59 41.51
C ALA A 36 37.51 21.37 40.63
N ALA A 37 38.80 21.02 40.57
CA ALA A 37 39.26 19.77 39.97
C ALA A 37 39.79 18.82 41.05
N PHE A 38 39.66 17.51 40.86
CA PHE A 38 40.62 16.54 41.41
C PHE A 38 40.62 15.24 40.60
N SER A 39 41.77 14.56 40.57
CA SER A 39 41.98 13.29 39.87
C SER A 39 42.40 12.18 40.84
N ARG A 40 42.11 10.91 40.51
CA ARG A 40 43.01 9.75 40.69
C ARG A 40 42.41 8.42 40.25
N THR A 41 43.20 7.68 39.47
CA THR A 41 43.23 6.20 39.39
C THR A 41 44.23 5.67 40.46
N PRO A 42 44.63 4.38 40.54
CA PRO A 42 44.19 3.15 39.83
C PRO A 42 43.94 1.94 40.77
N SER A 43 43.60 0.75 40.23
CA SER A 43 44.39 -0.50 40.36
C SER A 43 43.56 -1.80 40.12
N ASP A 44 44.08 -2.68 39.25
CA ASP A 44 44.26 -4.14 39.43
C ASP A 44 43.11 -5.09 39.87
N SER A 45 42.99 -6.36 39.43
CA SER A 45 43.59 -7.13 38.31
C SER A 45 43.05 -8.60 38.26
N LEU A 46 43.42 -9.36 37.20
CA LEU A 46 43.64 -10.83 37.10
C LEU A 46 42.58 -11.86 36.59
N PHE A 47 43.05 -12.59 35.57
CA PHE A 47 42.93 -14.03 35.24
C PHE A 47 41.72 -14.67 34.50
N GLY A 48 42.00 -15.10 33.26
CA GLY A 48 41.42 -16.25 32.54
C GLY A 48 42.23 -16.51 31.25
N ASN A 49 42.72 -17.74 30.99
CA ASN A 49 43.76 -18.01 29.96
C ASN A 49 43.48 -19.24 29.06
N ASN A 50 43.75 -19.08 27.75
CA ASN A 50 44.17 -20.11 26.75
C ASN A 50 43.14 -21.20 26.30
N PRO A 51 43.35 -21.88 25.13
CA PRO A 51 44.49 -21.81 24.18
C PRO A 51 44.20 -21.63 22.66
N LEU A 52 45.05 -20.84 22.01
CA LEU A 52 45.64 -20.87 20.65
C LEU A 52 45.24 -21.95 19.59
N MET A 53 44.94 -21.50 18.36
CA MET A 53 45.63 -21.76 17.05
C MET A 53 44.66 -21.73 15.84
N PRO A 54 45.12 -21.50 14.59
CA PRO A 54 46.13 -20.55 14.07
C PRO A 54 45.52 -19.58 13.01
N GLU A 55 45.86 -18.30 12.98
CA GLU A 55 46.91 -17.70 12.13
C GLU A 55 46.78 -17.94 10.61
N GLU A 56 46.05 -17.05 9.93
CA GLU A 56 46.39 -16.56 8.57
C GLU A 56 46.28 -15.02 8.57
N SER A 57 47.05 -14.36 7.70
CA SER A 57 47.02 -12.91 7.50
C SER A 57 46.99 -12.60 6.00
N PRO A 58 46.39 -11.47 5.58
CA PRO A 58 47.28 -10.34 5.27
C PRO A 58 46.70 -8.92 5.48
N GLN A 59 47.63 -7.96 5.64
CA GLN A 59 47.60 -6.57 5.15
C GLN A 59 46.37 -5.68 5.43
N THR A 60 46.53 -4.80 6.42
CA THR A 60 45.71 -3.58 6.57
C THR A 60 46.23 -2.44 5.69
N THR A 61 45.44 -2.00 4.70
CA THR A 61 45.51 -0.63 4.15
C THR A 61 44.51 0.27 4.87
N PRO A 62 44.76 1.59 4.99
CA PRO A 62 43.84 2.50 5.66
C PRO A 62 42.56 2.68 4.82
N LYS A 63 41.39 2.41 5.41
CA LYS A 63 40.11 2.79 4.81
C LYS A 63 39.95 4.31 4.84
N ASN A 64 39.81 4.93 3.67
CA ASN A 64 39.14 6.22 3.57
C ASN A 64 37.67 6.06 4.01
N PRO A 65 37.03 7.11 4.57
CA PRO A 65 35.59 7.10 4.78
C PRO A 65 34.88 6.96 3.43
N GLY A 66 33.98 5.98 3.32
CA GLY A 66 33.25 5.72 2.08
C GLY A 66 32.26 6.84 1.79
N HIS A 67 32.42 7.53 0.66
CA HIS A 67 31.31 8.27 0.08
C HIS A 67 30.27 7.26 -0.40
N ASN A 68 29.03 7.40 0.05
CA ASN A 68 27.90 6.70 -0.54
C ASN A 68 27.72 7.23 -1.96
N LEU A 69 28.17 6.45 -2.95
CA LEU A 69 27.80 6.64 -4.34
C LEU A 69 26.28 6.53 -4.44
N PHE A 70 25.63 7.50 -5.09
CA PHE A 70 24.25 7.32 -5.53
C PHE A 70 24.25 6.18 -6.56
N THR A 71 23.81 4.99 -6.12
CA THR A 71 23.58 3.86 -7.02
C THR A 71 22.56 4.30 -8.06
N GLU A 72 22.91 4.21 -9.35
CA GLU A 72 21.96 4.60 -10.38
C GLU A 72 20.72 3.72 -10.33
N SER A 73 19.56 4.37 -10.16
CA SER A 73 18.31 3.85 -10.67
C SER A 73 18.33 3.93 -12.20
N SER A 74 19.17 3.09 -12.81
CA SER A 74 18.82 2.50 -14.11
C SER A 74 17.42 1.91 -13.92
N ILE A 75 16.43 2.32 -14.72
CA ILE A 75 15.05 1.83 -14.56
C ILE A 75 15.14 0.32 -14.53
N GLY A 76 14.86 -0.27 -13.36
CA GLY A 76 15.13 -1.67 -13.14
C GLY A 76 14.36 -2.51 -14.14
N ASN A 77 14.71 -3.79 -14.25
CA ASN A 77 13.76 -4.78 -14.75
C ASN A 77 12.67 -5.05 -13.68
N GLU A 78 12.17 -3.97 -13.05
CA GLU A 78 10.86 -3.88 -12.44
C GLU A 78 9.86 -4.35 -13.48
N GLU A 79 9.35 -5.53 -13.19
CA GLU A 79 8.35 -6.22 -13.97
C GLU A 79 7.09 -5.38 -13.96
N VAL A 80 6.67 -4.89 -15.14
CA VAL A 80 5.41 -4.16 -15.25
C VAL A 80 4.31 -5.18 -15.06
N ILE A 81 3.70 -5.17 -13.88
CA ILE A 81 2.55 -5.99 -13.51
C ILE A 81 1.31 -5.09 -13.60
N GLU A 82 0.24 -5.60 -14.21
CA GLU A 82 -1.10 -5.02 -14.14
C GLU A 82 -2.05 -6.02 -13.51
N GLU A 83 -2.94 -5.52 -12.66
CA GLU A 83 -4.00 -6.30 -12.01
C GLU A 83 -5.36 -5.65 -12.26
N GLY A 84 -6.40 -6.48 -12.33
CA GLY A 84 -7.74 -5.98 -12.57
C GLY A 84 -8.79 -7.08 -12.68
N ILE A 85 -9.89 -6.75 -13.33
CA ILE A 85 -11.09 -7.60 -13.42
C ILE A 85 -11.46 -7.75 -14.90
N LEU A 86 -11.60 -8.99 -15.34
CA LEU A 86 -12.25 -9.40 -16.59
C LEU A 86 -13.76 -9.61 -16.35
N ASP A 87 -14.51 -9.73 -17.45
CA ASP A 87 -15.91 -10.14 -17.44
C ASP A 87 -16.10 -11.49 -16.73
N ALA A 88 -17.30 -11.72 -16.20
CA ALA A 88 -17.63 -12.95 -15.52
C ALA A 88 -17.76 -14.13 -16.50
N LEU A 89 -17.34 -15.32 -16.07
CA LEU A 89 -17.70 -16.56 -16.74
C LEU A 89 -19.13 -16.96 -16.39
N ASP A 90 -19.83 -17.58 -17.34
CA ASP A 90 -21.08 -18.27 -17.07
C ASP A 90 -20.81 -19.55 -16.27
N VAL A 91 -21.58 -19.74 -15.20
CA VAL A 91 -21.50 -20.91 -14.32
C VAL A 91 -22.85 -21.61 -14.29
N GLU A 92 -22.92 -22.77 -14.94
CA GLU A 92 -24.07 -23.67 -14.93
C GLU A 92 -23.98 -24.59 -13.70
N GLN A 93 -24.93 -24.47 -12.76
CA GLN A 93 -25.22 -25.54 -11.80
C GLN A 93 -26.32 -26.41 -12.42
N ARG A 94 -26.21 -27.74 -12.40
CA ARG A 94 -27.22 -28.61 -13.02
C ARG A 94 -27.39 -29.94 -12.31
N GLY A 95 -28.57 -30.55 -12.40
CA GLY A 95 -28.84 -31.86 -11.83
C GLY A 95 -30.25 -32.36 -12.14
N TYR A 96 -30.52 -33.62 -11.79
CA TYR A 96 -31.81 -34.26 -12.03
C TYR A 96 -32.68 -34.27 -10.77
N THR A 97 -33.85 -33.63 -10.82
CA THR A 97 -34.92 -33.85 -9.82
C THR A 97 -35.61 -35.17 -10.11
N THR A 98 -35.97 -35.96 -9.09
CA THR A 98 -36.71 -37.23 -9.26
C THR A 98 -37.59 -37.56 -8.04
N PRO A 99 -38.80 -38.12 -8.22
CA PRO A 99 -39.57 -38.73 -7.13
C PRO A 99 -39.06 -40.13 -6.74
N GLY A 100 -38.03 -40.64 -7.40
CA GLY A 100 -37.61 -42.03 -7.31
C GLY A 100 -38.51 -42.96 -8.14
N ILE A 101 -38.55 -44.24 -7.78
CA ILE A 101 -39.27 -45.27 -8.55
C ILE A 101 -40.75 -45.28 -8.17
N LEU A 102 -41.61 -44.96 -9.14
CA LEU A 102 -43.06 -44.98 -9.06
C LEU A 102 -43.64 -46.25 -9.71
N ALA A 103 -44.71 -46.80 -9.12
CA ALA A 103 -45.50 -47.87 -9.73
C ALA A 103 -46.67 -47.24 -10.50
N GLY A 104 -46.69 -47.40 -11.83
CA GLY A 104 -47.71 -46.85 -12.72
C GLY A 104 -48.73 -47.89 -13.17
N ARG A 105 -50.00 -47.50 -13.28
CA ARG A 105 -51.11 -48.30 -13.81
C ARG A 105 -52.04 -47.47 -14.71
N THR A 106 -52.06 -47.76 -16.00
CA THR A 106 -52.87 -46.99 -16.97
C THR A 106 -54.36 -47.34 -16.96
N ASP A 107 -54.77 -48.37 -16.23
CA ASP A 107 -56.18 -48.75 -16.07
C ASP A 107 -56.91 -47.98 -14.96
N THR A 108 -56.17 -47.39 -14.02
CA THR A 108 -56.69 -46.52 -12.94
C THR A 108 -56.09 -45.11 -12.96
N GLY A 109 -54.99 -44.88 -13.70
CA GLY A 109 -54.22 -43.64 -13.67
C GLY A 109 -53.31 -43.49 -12.44
N ILE A 110 -53.29 -44.51 -11.56
CA ILE A 110 -52.50 -44.46 -10.32
C ILE A 110 -51.00 -44.48 -10.67
N GLY A 111 -50.29 -43.46 -10.16
CA GLY A 111 -48.86 -43.30 -10.37
C GLY A 111 -48.45 -42.99 -11.80
N THR A 112 -49.37 -42.84 -12.77
CA THR A 112 -49.01 -42.57 -14.18
C THR A 112 -48.80 -41.09 -14.49
N SER A 113 -48.83 -40.20 -13.50
CA SER A 113 -48.48 -38.79 -13.65
C SER A 113 -47.82 -38.25 -12.39
N TYR A 114 -46.91 -37.30 -12.58
CA TYR A 114 -46.18 -36.60 -11.53
C TYR A 114 -45.98 -35.14 -11.93
N ALA A 115 -45.93 -34.25 -10.94
CA ALA A 115 -45.74 -32.82 -11.14
C ALA A 115 -44.43 -32.41 -10.48
N PHE A 116 -43.39 -32.16 -11.27
CA PHE A 116 -42.07 -31.81 -10.74
C PHE A 116 -42.07 -30.41 -10.14
N PRO A 117 -41.56 -30.21 -8.91
CA PRO A 117 -41.23 -28.87 -8.45
C PRO A 117 -40.09 -28.28 -9.30
N LEU A 118 -40.13 -26.97 -9.47
CA LEU A 118 -39.05 -26.17 -10.06
C LEU A 118 -38.79 -25.00 -9.09
N ASP A 119 -37.53 -24.77 -8.76
CA ASP A 119 -37.12 -23.75 -7.77
C ASP A 119 -37.01 -22.35 -8.42
N GLU A 120 -38.18 -21.79 -8.71
CA GLU A 120 -38.35 -20.44 -9.27
C GLU A 120 -37.76 -19.33 -8.39
N GLU A 121 -37.64 -19.55 -7.07
CA GLU A 121 -37.09 -18.55 -6.13
C GLU A 121 -35.58 -18.37 -6.29
N HIS A 122 -34.89 -19.37 -6.86
CA HIS A 122 -33.45 -19.34 -7.13
C HIS A 122 -33.12 -19.52 -8.62
N ASP A 123 -33.96 -19.00 -9.53
CA ASP A 123 -33.72 -18.97 -10.99
C ASP A 123 -33.42 -20.37 -11.63
N TRP A 124 -33.97 -21.46 -11.07
CA TRP A 124 -33.84 -22.79 -11.69
C TRP A 124 -34.76 -22.96 -12.89
N VAL A 125 -34.25 -23.57 -13.96
CA VAL A 125 -34.93 -23.78 -15.24
C VAL A 125 -34.70 -25.21 -15.74
N ALA A 126 -35.67 -25.82 -16.42
CA ALA A 126 -35.52 -27.19 -16.94
C ALA A 126 -35.27 -27.23 -18.45
N SER A 127 -34.41 -28.15 -18.92
CA SER A 127 -34.08 -28.33 -20.35
C SER A 127 -34.58 -29.65 -20.94
N MET A 128 -34.73 -30.69 -20.11
CA MET A 128 -35.08 -32.02 -20.56
C MET A 128 -35.81 -32.79 -19.46
N ALA A 129 -36.85 -33.52 -19.84
CA ALA A 129 -37.51 -34.50 -19.00
C ALA A 129 -37.22 -35.90 -19.54
N GLU A 130 -36.85 -36.82 -18.65
CA GLU A 130 -36.52 -38.21 -18.96
C GLU A 130 -37.47 -39.18 -18.23
N LEU A 131 -37.55 -40.40 -18.72
CA LEU A 131 -38.33 -41.49 -18.16
C LEU A 131 -37.60 -42.82 -18.39
N GLU A 132 -37.22 -43.50 -17.31
CA GLU A 132 -36.85 -44.92 -17.34
C GLU A 132 -38.07 -45.77 -16.94
N VAL A 133 -38.29 -46.91 -17.61
CA VAL A 133 -39.42 -47.82 -17.38
C VAL A 133 -38.91 -49.26 -17.25
N TRP A 134 -39.45 -50.02 -16.29
CA TRP A 134 -39.13 -51.42 -16.03
C TRP A 134 -40.38 -52.26 -15.74
N ASN A 135 -40.26 -53.59 -15.87
CA ASN A 135 -41.32 -54.56 -15.56
C ASN A 135 -42.66 -54.31 -16.30
N LEU A 136 -42.64 -53.68 -17.48
CA LEU A 136 -43.86 -53.41 -18.24
C LEU A 136 -44.65 -54.70 -18.47
N THR A 137 -45.90 -54.69 -18.02
CA THR A 137 -46.77 -55.85 -17.96
C THR A 137 -48.15 -55.46 -18.47
N ARG A 138 -48.67 -56.18 -19.48
CA ARG A 138 -50.03 -55.94 -20.01
C ARG A 138 -51.07 -56.54 -19.09
N LEU A 139 -52.07 -55.75 -18.71
CA LEU A 139 -53.22 -56.14 -17.91
C LEU A 139 -54.40 -56.45 -18.84
N TYR A 140 -55.09 -57.56 -18.59
CA TYR A 140 -56.35 -57.91 -19.25
C TYR A 140 -57.54 -57.64 -18.35
N ALA A 141 -57.41 -57.95 -17.05
CA ALA A 141 -58.36 -57.52 -16.04
C ALA A 141 -58.07 -56.06 -15.66
N VAL A 142 -59.05 -55.17 -15.82
CA VAL A 142 -58.94 -53.74 -15.49
C VAL A 142 -59.59 -53.45 -14.14
N ASN A 143 -58.96 -52.58 -13.35
CA ASN A 143 -59.38 -52.21 -11.99
C ASN A 143 -59.68 -53.43 -11.10
N GLY A 144 -58.94 -54.53 -11.26
CA GLY A 144 -59.14 -55.75 -10.47
C GLY A 144 -58.52 -55.70 -9.06
N SER A 145 -57.72 -54.68 -8.75
CA SER A 145 -57.44 -54.29 -7.35
C SER A 145 -58.53 -53.40 -6.76
N PHE A 146 -59.64 -53.18 -7.50
CA PHE A 146 -60.87 -52.56 -7.04
C PHE A 146 -60.72 -51.21 -6.32
N ILE A 147 -59.75 -50.37 -6.71
CA ILE A 147 -59.45 -49.11 -6.00
C ILE A 147 -60.53 -48.04 -6.29
N ASP A 148 -61.12 -48.06 -7.49
CA ASP A 148 -62.13 -47.08 -7.93
C ASP A 148 -63.50 -47.71 -8.16
N GLY A 149 -64.58 -47.06 -7.70
CA GLY A 149 -65.95 -47.52 -7.95
C GLY A 149 -67.06 -46.70 -7.27
N ILE A 150 -68.20 -47.37 -7.06
CA ILE A 150 -69.37 -46.84 -6.34
C ILE A 150 -69.71 -47.85 -5.22
N PRO A 151 -69.35 -47.59 -3.94
CA PRO A 151 -69.46 -48.56 -2.85
C PRO A 151 -70.91 -48.84 -2.45
N GLY A 152 -71.18 -50.09 -2.07
CA GLY A 152 -72.48 -50.57 -1.59
C GLY A 152 -72.83 -52.01 -1.99
N PRO A 153 -73.92 -52.58 -1.44
CA PRO A 153 -74.36 -53.95 -1.70
C PRO A 153 -75.48 -54.06 -2.76
N ASN A 154 -75.38 -55.06 -3.64
CA ASN A 154 -76.43 -55.45 -4.57
C ASN A 154 -77.01 -56.81 -4.16
N VAL A 155 -78.33 -56.88 -3.99
CA VAL A 155 -79.05 -58.10 -3.60
C VAL A 155 -79.63 -58.78 -4.85
N ASN A 156 -79.42 -60.09 -4.98
CA ASN A 156 -79.75 -60.94 -6.14
C ASN A 156 -79.37 -60.27 -7.49
N PRO A 157 -78.10 -59.87 -7.68
CA PRO A 157 -77.65 -59.10 -8.84
C PRO A 157 -77.84 -59.84 -10.17
N ASN A 158 -78.16 -59.09 -11.23
CA ASN A 158 -78.43 -59.68 -12.56
C ASN A 158 -77.98 -58.75 -13.70
N GLY A 159 -76.66 -58.68 -13.93
CA GLY A 159 -76.04 -57.88 -14.98
C GLY A 159 -75.51 -56.56 -14.44
N SER A 160 -75.84 -55.46 -15.12
CA SER A 160 -75.30 -54.15 -14.73
C SER A 160 -75.92 -53.63 -13.43
N VAL A 161 -75.08 -53.55 -12.40
CA VAL A 161 -75.46 -53.24 -11.02
C VAL A 161 -75.19 -51.78 -10.65
N ALA A 162 -75.80 -51.31 -9.55
CA ALA A 162 -75.71 -49.92 -9.10
C ALA A 162 -74.41 -49.64 -8.34
N TYR A 163 -74.00 -50.57 -7.46
CA TYR A 163 -72.77 -50.49 -6.68
C TYR A 163 -71.75 -51.47 -7.26
N ARG A 164 -70.51 -51.03 -7.52
CA ARG A 164 -69.50 -51.82 -8.24
C ARG A 164 -68.14 -51.12 -8.28
N PRO A 165 -67.03 -51.84 -8.43
CA PRO A 165 -65.80 -51.27 -8.99
C PRO A 165 -66.06 -50.83 -10.44
N PHE A 166 -65.37 -49.80 -10.94
CA PHE A 166 -65.48 -49.44 -12.35
C PHE A 166 -64.91 -50.56 -13.24
N GLY A 167 -65.61 -50.86 -14.34
CA GLY A 167 -65.26 -51.95 -15.25
C GLY A 167 -65.81 -53.33 -14.86
N TRP A 168 -66.52 -53.47 -13.73
CA TRP A 168 -67.06 -54.74 -13.22
C TRP A 168 -68.58 -54.68 -13.06
N ASP A 169 -69.28 -55.73 -13.46
CA ASP A 169 -70.71 -55.93 -13.20
C ASP A 169 -70.92 -57.25 -12.41
N ALA A 170 -72.16 -57.56 -11.97
CA ALA A 170 -72.40 -58.70 -11.07
C ALA A 170 -73.64 -59.53 -11.46
N THR A 171 -73.55 -60.84 -11.26
CA THR A 171 -74.63 -61.79 -11.55
C THR A 171 -74.71 -62.88 -10.50
N SER A 172 -75.92 -63.22 -10.06
CA SER A 172 -76.23 -64.37 -9.22
C SER A 172 -77.29 -65.25 -9.87
N TYR A 173 -77.34 -66.51 -9.44
CA TYR A 173 -78.38 -67.47 -9.82
C TYR A 173 -78.70 -68.37 -8.63
N GLU A 174 -79.99 -68.68 -8.44
CA GLU A 174 -80.47 -69.70 -7.52
C GLU A 174 -81.33 -70.74 -8.28
N PRO A 175 -81.26 -72.04 -7.93
CA PRO A 175 -82.11 -73.07 -8.56
C PRO A 175 -83.59 -72.91 -8.19
N GLU A 176 -84.49 -73.27 -9.12
CA GLU A 176 -85.93 -73.30 -8.86
C GLU A 176 -86.28 -74.20 -7.65
N GLY A 177 -87.09 -73.68 -6.74
CA GLY A 177 -87.60 -74.41 -5.58
C GLY A 177 -86.92 -74.10 -4.24
N TYR A 178 -85.91 -73.22 -4.23
CA TYR A 178 -85.31 -72.64 -3.02
C TYR A 178 -85.64 -71.15 -2.92
N ASN A 179 -85.36 -70.56 -1.75
CA ASN A 179 -85.47 -69.11 -1.51
C ASN A 179 -84.26 -68.65 -0.70
N GLN A 180 -83.15 -68.42 -1.40
CA GLN A 180 -81.88 -67.95 -0.83
C GLN A 180 -81.75 -66.43 -1.04
N THR A 181 -80.63 -65.84 -0.65
CA THR A 181 -80.34 -64.43 -0.96
C THR A 181 -78.87 -64.27 -1.25
N GLN A 182 -78.54 -63.84 -2.46
CA GLN A 182 -77.18 -63.60 -2.91
C GLN A 182 -76.86 -62.10 -2.78
N VAL A 183 -75.65 -61.78 -2.32
CA VAL A 183 -75.17 -60.39 -2.24
C VAL A 183 -73.82 -60.28 -2.93
N ALA A 184 -73.73 -59.34 -3.86
CA ALA A 184 -72.46 -58.87 -4.41
C ALA A 184 -72.29 -57.40 -4.00
N ALA A 185 -71.30 -57.10 -3.16
CA ALA A 185 -71.03 -55.75 -2.69
C ALA A 185 -69.63 -55.27 -3.10
N TYR A 186 -69.47 -53.96 -3.23
CA TYR A 186 -68.17 -53.31 -3.35
C TYR A 186 -67.97 -52.40 -2.13
N ASP A 187 -66.78 -52.43 -1.56
CA ASP A 187 -66.38 -51.65 -0.39
C ASP A 187 -65.08 -50.92 -0.75
N ASP A 188 -65.04 -49.59 -0.56
CA ASP A 188 -63.93 -48.70 -0.91
C ASP A 188 -62.99 -48.41 0.28
N SER A 189 -63.12 -49.17 1.38
CA SER A 189 -62.20 -49.08 2.52
C SER A 189 -60.85 -49.78 2.29
N ASP A 190 -59.82 -49.27 2.99
CA ASP A 190 -58.40 -49.67 2.92
C ASP A 190 -57.79 -49.65 1.50
N THR A 191 -57.93 -50.74 0.73
CA THR A 191 -57.44 -50.87 -0.65
C THR A 191 -58.55 -50.94 -1.70
N GLY A 192 -59.81 -51.03 -1.27
CA GLY A 192 -60.93 -51.41 -2.11
C GLY A 192 -61.02 -52.93 -2.30
N TYR A 193 -62.21 -53.52 -2.12
CA TYR A 193 -62.41 -54.96 -2.30
C TYR A 193 -63.87 -55.29 -2.66
N VAL A 194 -64.09 -56.46 -3.27
CA VAL A 194 -65.43 -56.95 -3.58
C VAL A 194 -65.85 -58.13 -2.71
N VAL A 195 -67.12 -58.15 -2.35
CA VAL A 195 -67.76 -59.20 -1.55
C VAL A 195 -68.63 -60.08 -2.44
N VAL A 196 -68.60 -61.38 -2.18
CA VAL A 196 -69.57 -62.35 -2.68
C VAL A 196 -70.12 -63.16 -1.50
N GLU A 197 -71.44 -63.15 -1.33
CA GLU A 197 -72.13 -63.81 -0.21
C GLU A 197 -73.38 -64.55 -0.67
N ASN A 198 -73.60 -65.77 -0.16
CA ASN A 198 -74.89 -66.45 -0.26
C ASN A 198 -75.45 -66.73 1.13
N GLN A 199 -76.67 -66.23 1.38
CA GLN A 199 -77.47 -66.52 2.55
C GLN A 199 -78.38 -67.74 2.28
N GLY A 200 -78.27 -68.76 3.13
CA GLY A 200 -78.99 -70.03 3.00
C GLY A 200 -80.49 -69.93 3.30
N GLU A 201 -81.28 -70.84 2.73
CA GLU A 201 -82.71 -70.95 3.06
C GLU A 201 -82.89 -71.69 4.39
N ARG A 202 -83.62 -71.08 5.33
CA ARG A 202 -83.97 -71.70 6.61
C ARG A 202 -85.08 -72.74 6.46
N GLN A 203 -84.71 -74.01 6.38
CA GLN A 203 -85.66 -75.12 6.24
C GLN A 203 -85.89 -75.91 7.56
N GLY A 204 -87.15 -76.26 7.81
CA GLY A 204 -87.55 -77.15 8.91
C GLY A 204 -87.46 -76.56 10.33
N ALA A 205 -87.87 -77.35 11.32
CA ALA A 205 -87.96 -76.91 12.72
C ALA A 205 -86.59 -76.73 13.41
N ASN A 206 -85.53 -77.35 12.88
CA ASN A 206 -84.19 -77.36 13.49
C ASN A 206 -83.32 -76.15 13.07
N ASN A 207 -83.91 -75.12 12.45
CA ASN A 207 -83.21 -73.92 11.96
C ASN A 207 -82.03 -74.23 11.01
N LYS A 208 -82.13 -75.35 10.29
CA LYS A 208 -81.18 -75.80 9.29
C LYS A 208 -81.15 -74.80 8.14
N GLN A 209 -79.97 -74.54 7.61
CA GLN A 209 -79.76 -73.61 6.50
C GLN A 209 -79.34 -74.42 5.28
N VAL A 210 -80.01 -74.19 4.16
CA VAL A 210 -79.82 -74.94 2.92
C VAL A 210 -79.25 -74.01 1.86
N HIS A 211 -78.05 -74.33 1.39
CA HIS A 211 -77.40 -73.67 0.26
C HIS A 211 -77.44 -74.64 -0.92
N ALA A 212 -78.13 -74.31 -2.00
CA ALA A 212 -78.49 -75.30 -3.03
C ALA A 212 -77.43 -75.50 -4.11
N ALA A 213 -77.26 -76.75 -4.56
CA ALA A 213 -76.48 -77.13 -5.73
C ALA A 213 -76.87 -76.30 -6.97
N GLY A 214 -75.89 -75.63 -7.57
CA GLY A 214 -76.04 -74.71 -8.69
C GLY A 214 -76.14 -73.23 -8.29
N THR A 215 -76.28 -72.88 -7.01
CA THR A 215 -76.33 -71.47 -6.57
C THR A 215 -74.97 -70.81 -6.78
N TYR A 216 -74.94 -69.60 -7.37
CA TYR A 216 -73.71 -68.82 -7.49
C TYR A 216 -73.96 -67.31 -7.33
N VAL A 217 -72.89 -66.59 -6.99
CA VAL A 217 -72.83 -65.12 -6.99
C VAL A 217 -71.42 -64.69 -7.39
N ILE A 218 -71.33 -63.94 -8.49
CA ILE A 218 -70.07 -63.60 -9.15
C ILE A 218 -70.03 -62.13 -9.59
N TRP A 219 -68.81 -61.60 -9.58
CA TRP A 219 -68.40 -60.42 -10.33
C TRP A 219 -67.93 -60.86 -11.71
N ASN A 220 -68.21 -60.04 -12.73
CA ASN A 220 -67.84 -60.33 -14.11
C ASN A 220 -67.34 -59.09 -14.87
N GLN A 221 -66.48 -59.32 -15.84
CA GLN A 221 -65.84 -58.29 -16.66
C GLN A 221 -65.59 -58.81 -18.09
N THR A 222 -66.04 -58.04 -19.07
CA THR A 222 -65.74 -58.30 -20.49
C THR A 222 -64.31 -57.84 -20.80
N LEU A 223 -63.37 -58.79 -20.82
CA LEU A 223 -62.04 -58.62 -21.38
C LEU A 223 -62.15 -58.24 -22.87
N ARG A 224 -61.22 -57.42 -23.35
CA ARG A 224 -61.14 -56.95 -24.74
C ARG A 224 -59.68 -56.91 -25.19
N ASN A 225 -59.45 -57.00 -26.50
CA ASN A 225 -58.12 -56.91 -27.11
C ASN A 225 -57.21 -58.04 -26.56
N LEU A 226 -57.57 -59.28 -26.89
CA LEU A 226 -56.85 -60.52 -26.51
C LEU A 226 -55.96 -61.05 -27.65
N ASP A 227 -55.89 -60.35 -28.77
CA ASP A 227 -55.46 -60.82 -30.10
C ASP A 227 -53.96 -61.17 -30.23
N HIS A 228 -53.20 -61.13 -29.13
CA HIS A 228 -51.73 -61.24 -29.08
C HIS A 228 -51.23 -62.04 -27.86
N VAL A 229 -51.97 -63.04 -27.38
CA VAL A 229 -51.67 -63.71 -26.09
C VAL A 229 -51.87 -65.22 -26.12
N ASP A 230 -50.78 -65.98 -26.03
CA ASP A 230 -50.84 -67.43 -25.80
C ASP A 230 -50.95 -67.75 -24.30
N GLU A 231 -50.17 -67.07 -23.45
CA GLU A 231 -50.04 -67.38 -22.02
C GLU A 231 -50.14 -66.13 -21.14
N ALA A 232 -50.87 -66.26 -20.04
CA ALA A 232 -51.08 -65.25 -19.00
C ALA A 232 -50.83 -65.82 -17.59
N PHE A 233 -50.78 -64.94 -16.60
CA PHE A 233 -50.89 -65.27 -15.18
C PHE A 233 -52.15 -64.66 -14.60
N LEU A 234 -52.84 -65.45 -13.78
CA LEU A 234 -53.89 -65.02 -12.87
C LEU A 234 -53.31 -64.98 -11.45
N SER A 235 -53.56 -63.91 -10.71
CA SER A 235 -53.29 -63.82 -9.28
C SER A 235 -54.34 -62.97 -8.58
N PHE A 236 -54.74 -63.33 -7.37
CA PHE A 236 -55.60 -62.51 -6.51
C PHE A 236 -55.43 -62.84 -5.03
N ARG A 237 -56.06 -62.04 -4.18
CA ARG A 237 -56.24 -62.27 -2.75
C ARG A 237 -57.72 -62.57 -2.45
N TYR A 238 -57.96 -63.45 -1.49
CA TYR A 238 -59.30 -63.74 -0.98
C TYR A 238 -59.31 -63.92 0.53
N LEU A 239 -60.38 -63.50 1.20
CA LEU A 239 -60.60 -63.70 2.62
C LEU A 239 -61.95 -64.39 2.80
N TYR A 240 -61.92 -65.61 3.32
CA TYR A 240 -63.13 -66.37 3.65
C TYR A 240 -63.62 -65.95 5.03
N LEU A 241 -64.70 -65.17 5.10
CA LEU A 241 -65.15 -64.51 6.33
C LEU A 241 -66.08 -65.40 7.16
N ARG A 242 -67.08 -66.00 6.51
CA ARG A 242 -68.13 -66.82 7.13
C ARG A 242 -68.47 -68.02 6.25
N GLY A 243 -68.86 -69.11 6.89
CA GLY A 243 -69.35 -70.32 6.21
C GLY A 243 -68.83 -71.61 6.85
N PRO A 244 -69.14 -72.80 6.31
CA PRO A 244 -68.67 -74.08 6.83
C PRO A 244 -67.14 -74.27 6.68
N LEU A 245 -66.55 -75.15 7.50
CA LEU A 245 -65.18 -75.64 7.36
C LEU A 245 -65.14 -77.15 7.59
N GLY A 246 -64.29 -77.84 6.81
CA GLY A 246 -63.98 -79.26 6.92
C GLY A 246 -65.10 -80.26 6.58
N ASP A 247 -64.71 -81.53 6.47
CA ASP A 247 -65.46 -82.71 6.03
C ASP A 247 -66.76 -83.04 6.80
N LEU A 248 -67.10 -82.30 7.86
CA LEU A 248 -68.27 -82.57 8.70
C LEU A 248 -69.60 -82.20 8.03
N ASN A 249 -69.55 -81.54 6.87
CA ASN A 249 -70.69 -81.02 6.14
C ASN A 249 -70.89 -81.85 4.86
N GLN A 250 -72.14 -82.20 4.54
CA GLN A 250 -72.46 -82.72 3.20
C GLN A 250 -72.58 -81.54 2.23
N GLY A 251 -72.08 -81.71 1.02
CA GLY A 251 -72.08 -80.70 -0.04
C GLY A 251 -70.74 -79.96 -0.18
N SER A 252 -70.67 -78.99 -1.09
CA SER A 252 -69.42 -78.28 -1.41
C SER A 252 -69.65 -76.87 -1.94
N CYS A 253 -68.75 -75.95 -1.58
CA CYS A 253 -68.68 -74.60 -2.12
C CYS A 253 -67.25 -74.18 -2.46
N PHE A 254 -67.13 -73.36 -3.50
CA PHE A 254 -65.87 -72.96 -4.11
C PHE A 254 -65.81 -71.46 -4.35
N ILE A 255 -64.62 -70.88 -4.24
CA ILE A 255 -64.29 -69.70 -5.05
C ILE A 255 -63.86 -70.22 -6.42
N ARG A 256 -64.36 -69.64 -7.51
CA ARG A 256 -63.93 -69.96 -8.87
C ARG A 256 -63.56 -68.72 -9.65
N VAL A 257 -62.59 -68.88 -10.55
CA VAL A 257 -62.35 -67.96 -11.67
C VAL A 257 -62.62 -68.71 -12.96
N LEU A 258 -63.42 -68.11 -13.83
CA LEU A 258 -63.80 -68.65 -15.13
C LEU A 258 -63.52 -67.62 -16.22
N ILE A 259 -63.19 -68.09 -17.42
CA ILE A 259 -63.21 -67.29 -18.64
C ILE A 259 -64.13 -68.00 -19.63
N ASP A 260 -65.13 -67.28 -20.16
CA ASP A 260 -66.17 -67.82 -21.05
C ASP A 260 -66.79 -69.14 -20.52
N ASP A 261 -67.15 -69.10 -19.24
CA ASP A 261 -67.72 -70.21 -18.45
C ASP A 261 -66.84 -71.47 -18.31
N THR A 262 -65.60 -71.42 -18.79
CA THR A 262 -64.57 -72.43 -18.52
C THR A 262 -63.81 -72.06 -17.24
N ALA A 263 -63.88 -72.91 -16.20
CA ALA A 263 -63.19 -72.67 -14.94
C ALA A 263 -61.66 -72.83 -15.09
N ILE A 264 -60.92 -71.73 -14.99
CA ILE A 264 -59.46 -71.68 -15.07
C ILE A 264 -58.78 -71.86 -13.70
N TRP A 265 -59.50 -71.59 -12.61
CA TRP A 265 -59.05 -71.85 -11.24
C TRP A 265 -60.24 -72.07 -10.30
N ASN A 266 -60.05 -72.88 -9.27
CA ASN A 266 -60.96 -72.95 -8.13
C ASN A 266 -60.23 -73.36 -6.83
N VAL A 267 -60.82 -73.00 -5.69
CA VAL A 267 -60.49 -73.57 -4.37
C VAL A 267 -61.77 -73.91 -3.63
N SER A 268 -61.78 -75.05 -2.94
CA SER A 268 -62.84 -75.45 -2.02
C SER A 268 -62.75 -74.60 -0.74
N LEU A 269 -63.86 -73.97 -0.35
CA LEU A 269 -63.93 -73.16 0.87
C LEU A 269 -63.97 -74.02 2.15
N LEU A 270 -64.26 -75.32 2.03
CA LEU A 270 -64.17 -76.27 3.15
C LEU A 270 -62.72 -76.58 3.54
N ASP A 271 -61.79 -76.44 2.59
CA ASP A 271 -60.37 -76.79 2.72
C ASP A 271 -59.48 -75.58 3.10
N VAL A 272 -60.05 -74.37 3.19
CA VAL A 272 -59.35 -73.16 3.64
C VAL A 272 -59.10 -73.26 5.15
N GLY A 273 -57.82 -73.22 5.57
CA GLY A 273 -57.43 -73.58 6.94
C GLY A 273 -58.09 -72.76 8.06
N ASP A 274 -58.31 -71.46 7.83
CA ASP A 274 -58.85 -70.51 8.81
C ASP A 274 -59.80 -69.49 8.16
N ARG A 275 -60.79 -69.01 8.93
CA ARG A 275 -61.66 -67.88 8.54
C ARG A 275 -61.02 -66.54 8.94
N GLY A 276 -61.36 -65.48 8.22
CA GLY A 276 -60.93 -64.11 8.52
C GLY A 276 -59.48 -63.79 8.15
N VAL A 277 -58.82 -64.68 7.39
CA VAL A 277 -57.43 -64.52 6.93
C VAL A 277 -57.41 -64.25 5.42
N TRP A 278 -56.65 -63.22 5.01
CA TRP A 278 -56.34 -62.99 3.60
C TRP A 278 -55.36 -64.06 3.09
N ASN A 279 -55.82 -64.88 2.16
CA ASN A 279 -55.03 -65.83 1.39
C ASN A 279 -54.65 -65.19 0.05
N SER A 280 -53.46 -65.50 -0.48
CA SER A 280 -53.08 -65.16 -1.87
C SER A 280 -52.96 -66.43 -2.70
N THR A 281 -53.40 -66.38 -3.95
CA THR A 281 -53.27 -67.51 -4.89
C THR A 281 -51.85 -67.73 -5.40
N GLY A 282 -50.97 -66.75 -5.24
CA GLY A 282 -49.74 -66.66 -6.05
C GLY A 282 -50.06 -66.52 -7.54
N ARG A 283 -49.08 -66.85 -8.40
CA ARG A 283 -49.19 -66.80 -9.86
C ARG A 283 -49.71 -68.14 -10.42
N ILE A 284 -50.96 -68.15 -10.88
CA ILE A 284 -51.59 -69.28 -11.57
C ILE A 284 -51.35 -69.09 -13.08
N PRO A 285 -50.68 -70.02 -13.80
CA PRO A 285 -50.56 -69.93 -15.25
C PRO A 285 -51.90 -70.22 -15.93
N VAL A 286 -52.27 -69.38 -16.91
CA VAL A 286 -53.52 -69.49 -17.68
C VAL A 286 -53.17 -69.50 -19.17
N ASN A 287 -53.68 -70.48 -19.91
CA ASN A 287 -53.61 -70.50 -21.37
C ASN A 287 -54.79 -69.72 -21.97
N LEU A 288 -54.53 -68.83 -22.93
CA LEU A 288 -55.55 -67.99 -23.59
C LEU A 288 -55.72 -68.31 -25.10
N THR A 289 -54.98 -69.29 -25.66
CA THR A 289 -54.89 -69.56 -27.11
C THR A 289 -56.22 -69.87 -27.84
N GLU A 290 -57.30 -70.18 -27.12
CA GLU A 290 -58.60 -70.55 -27.71
C GLU A 290 -59.68 -69.46 -27.56
N LEU A 291 -59.34 -68.29 -26.99
CA LEU A 291 -60.30 -67.21 -26.75
C LEU A 291 -60.54 -66.32 -27.99
N SER A 292 -61.74 -65.75 -28.08
CA SER A 292 -62.03 -64.66 -29.02
C SER A 292 -61.40 -63.33 -28.57
N SER A 293 -61.38 -62.33 -29.45
CA SER A 293 -60.87 -60.97 -29.19
C SER A 293 -61.57 -60.21 -28.04
N SER A 294 -62.68 -60.77 -27.55
CA SER A 294 -63.28 -60.49 -26.25
C SER A 294 -63.62 -61.81 -25.54
N ALA A 295 -63.49 -61.83 -24.22
CA ALA A 295 -63.90 -62.96 -23.36
C ALA A 295 -64.47 -62.43 -22.04
N ASN A 296 -65.30 -63.21 -21.34
CA ASN A 296 -65.91 -62.80 -20.07
C ASN A 296 -65.21 -63.45 -18.88
N LEU A 297 -64.41 -62.67 -18.15
CA LEU A 297 -63.77 -63.06 -16.90
C LEU A 297 -64.81 -63.00 -15.77
N LYS A 298 -64.99 -64.11 -15.05
CA LYS A 298 -65.95 -64.25 -13.95
C LYS A 298 -65.22 -64.72 -12.69
N ILE A 299 -65.49 -64.10 -11.55
CA ILE A 299 -64.95 -64.52 -10.24
C ILE A 299 -66.05 -64.49 -9.18
N GLY A 300 -66.10 -65.50 -8.31
CA GLY A 300 -66.96 -65.46 -7.13
C GLY A 300 -67.26 -66.82 -6.51
N LEU A 301 -68.37 -66.87 -5.77
CA LEU A 301 -68.81 -68.00 -4.97
C LEU A 301 -69.74 -68.92 -5.77
N PHE A 302 -69.46 -70.22 -5.73
CA PHE A 302 -70.26 -71.30 -6.31
C PHE A 302 -70.57 -72.37 -5.28
N ILE A 303 -71.77 -72.94 -5.32
CA ILE A 303 -72.19 -74.10 -4.53
C ILE A 303 -72.54 -75.22 -5.51
N ASP A 304 -71.74 -76.28 -5.56
CA ASP A 304 -71.91 -77.37 -6.54
C ASP A 304 -72.82 -78.48 -6.02
N GLU A 305 -72.73 -78.76 -4.73
CA GLU A 305 -73.54 -79.78 -4.05
C GLU A 305 -74.28 -79.14 -2.88
N THR A 306 -75.57 -79.47 -2.72
CA THR A 306 -76.44 -78.85 -1.72
C THR A 306 -75.91 -79.06 -0.31
N MET A 307 -75.57 -77.97 0.38
CA MET A 307 -75.12 -78.00 1.77
C MET A 307 -76.27 -77.82 2.74
N GLU A 308 -76.21 -78.59 3.82
CA GLU A 308 -77.31 -78.82 4.75
C GLU A 308 -76.94 -78.45 6.20
N LEU A 309 -76.47 -77.21 6.37
CA LEU A 309 -75.76 -76.73 7.56
C LEU A 309 -76.68 -76.57 8.78
N LYS A 310 -76.18 -76.93 9.98
CA LYS A 310 -76.86 -76.63 11.25
C LYS A 310 -76.09 -75.55 12.03
N PRO A 311 -76.79 -74.57 12.62
CA PRO A 311 -76.18 -73.61 13.55
C PRO A 311 -75.43 -74.21 14.74
N GLU A 312 -75.75 -75.45 15.12
CA GLU A 312 -75.11 -76.18 16.23
C GLU A 312 -73.69 -76.69 15.88
N ASP A 313 -73.41 -76.96 14.59
CA ASP A 313 -72.16 -77.61 14.18
C ASP A 313 -71.01 -76.62 13.91
N GLN A 314 -71.32 -75.37 13.51
CA GLN A 314 -70.34 -74.33 13.14
C GLN A 314 -70.67 -72.92 13.66
N GLY A 315 -71.78 -72.74 14.39
CA GLY A 315 -72.32 -71.44 14.80
C GLY A 315 -73.35 -70.87 13.82
N ILE A 316 -74.23 -69.98 14.31
CA ILE A 316 -75.35 -69.43 13.51
C ILE A 316 -74.86 -68.71 12.25
N GLU A 317 -73.90 -67.78 12.37
CA GLU A 317 -73.44 -66.98 11.24
C GLU A 317 -72.80 -67.83 10.14
N ASN A 318 -71.99 -68.83 10.51
CA ASN A 318 -71.34 -69.76 9.58
C ASN A 318 -72.27 -70.80 8.96
N ALA A 319 -73.46 -71.01 9.53
CA ALA A 319 -74.50 -71.82 8.93
C ALA A 319 -75.41 -71.00 8.02
N VAL A 320 -75.66 -69.72 8.34
CA VAL A 320 -76.56 -68.85 7.56
C VAL A 320 -75.87 -68.21 6.36
N TYR A 321 -74.60 -67.81 6.49
CA TYR A 321 -73.87 -67.05 5.49
C TYR A 321 -72.61 -67.78 5.03
N ILE A 322 -72.40 -67.81 3.72
CA ILE A 322 -71.13 -68.17 3.10
C ILE A 322 -70.62 -66.90 2.42
N THR A 323 -69.61 -66.27 3.01
CA THR A 323 -69.16 -64.89 2.70
C THR A 323 -67.67 -64.89 2.39
N THR A 324 -67.30 -64.38 1.21
CA THR A 324 -65.90 -64.23 0.77
C THR A 324 -65.64 -62.82 0.27
N TYR A 325 -64.51 -62.25 0.66
CA TYR A 325 -63.95 -61.01 0.10
C TYR A 325 -62.88 -61.36 -0.94
N LEU A 326 -62.75 -60.54 -1.98
CA LEU A 326 -61.84 -60.71 -3.11
C LEU A 326 -61.14 -59.38 -3.41
N ASP A 327 -59.83 -59.41 -3.63
CA ASP A 327 -58.94 -58.24 -3.76
C ASP A 327 -57.73 -58.59 -4.66
N ASP A 328 -56.96 -57.60 -5.11
CA ASP A 328 -55.72 -57.74 -5.90
C ASP A 328 -55.85 -58.62 -7.17
N LEU A 329 -57.04 -58.67 -7.79
CA LEU A 329 -57.27 -59.47 -8.98
C LEU A 329 -56.51 -58.90 -10.19
N SER A 330 -55.53 -59.67 -10.66
CA SER A 330 -54.75 -59.37 -11.84
C SER A 330 -54.74 -60.59 -12.76
N LEU A 331 -55.20 -60.39 -13.99
CA LEU A 331 -55.00 -61.29 -15.12
C LEU A 331 -54.09 -60.55 -16.11
N TYR A 332 -52.87 -61.03 -16.29
CA TYR A 332 -51.80 -60.26 -16.93
C TYR A 332 -50.87 -61.13 -17.79
N ALA A 333 -50.13 -60.52 -18.72
CA ALA A 333 -49.29 -61.24 -19.67
C ALA A 333 -48.15 -62.04 -19.01
N LYS A 334 -47.88 -63.26 -19.48
CA LYS A 334 -46.73 -64.06 -19.01
C LYS A 334 -45.39 -63.41 -19.39
N ASN A 335 -45.34 -62.80 -20.58
CA ASN A 335 -44.18 -62.09 -21.12
C ASN A 335 -44.52 -60.59 -21.23
N PRO A 336 -43.56 -59.68 -21.02
CA PRO A 336 -43.73 -58.26 -21.31
C PRO A 336 -44.16 -58.00 -22.76
N PRO A 337 -45.11 -57.09 -23.03
CA PRO A 337 -45.41 -56.62 -24.38
C PRO A 337 -44.25 -55.75 -24.90
N SER A 338 -44.19 -55.52 -26.22
CA SER A 338 -43.37 -54.41 -26.73
C SER A 338 -44.03 -53.05 -26.50
N PHE A 339 -43.24 -52.00 -26.33
CA PHE A 339 -43.73 -50.65 -26.07
C PHE A 339 -44.63 -50.10 -27.19
N SER A 340 -44.43 -50.55 -28.43
CA SER A 340 -45.26 -50.18 -29.59
C SER A 340 -46.60 -50.92 -29.64
N GLU A 341 -46.69 -52.19 -29.21
CA GLU A 341 -47.95 -52.94 -29.09
C GLU A 341 -48.96 -52.24 -28.18
N VAL A 342 -48.48 -51.67 -27.08
CA VAL A 342 -49.29 -50.91 -26.11
C VAL A 342 -49.31 -49.41 -26.39
N SER A 343 -48.50 -48.95 -27.35
CA SER A 343 -48.27 -47.52 -27.65
C SER A 343 -48.02 -46.70 -26.38
N LEU A 344 -47.01 -47.10 -25.60
CA LEU A 344 -46.62 -46.39 -24.38
C LEU A 344 -45.92 -45.08 -24.78
N GLU A 345 -46.47 -43.94 -24.35
CA GLU A 345 -45.92 -42.62 -24.61
C GLU A 345 -45.62 -41.90 -23.30
N TYR A 346 -44.47 -41.23 -23.24
CA TYR A 346 -44.16 -40.24 -22.23
C TYR A 346 -44.67 -38.88 -22.71
N LYS A 347 -45.35 -38.15 -21.83
CA LYS A 347 -45.95 -36.84 -22.08
C LYS A 347 -45.41 -35.84 -21.07
N VAL A 348 -45.05 -34.65 -21.54
CA VAL A 348 -44.55 -33.54 -20.73
C VAL A 348 -45.15 -32.25 -21.25
N GLY A 349 -46.02 -31.61 -20.46
CA GLY A 349 -46.84 -30.47 -20.93
C GLY A 349 -47.73 -30.86 -22.13
N GLU A 350 -47.51 -30.23 -23.29
CA GLU A 350 -48.18 -30.60 -24.55
C GLU A 350 -47.40 -31.62 -25.40
N ASN A 351 -46.10 -31.81 -25.15
CA ASN A 351 -45.23 -32.67 -25.94
C ASN A 351 -45.40 -34.15 -25.57
N THR A 352 -45.33 -35.05 -26.56
CA THR A 352 -45.29 -36.50 -26.36
C THR A 352 -44.16 -37.16 -27.13
N THR A 353 -43.67 -38.28 -26.63
CA THR A 353 -42.72 -39.17 -27.31
C THR A 353 -43.01 -40.63 -26.96
N SER A 354 -42.76 -41.56 -27.88
CA SER A 354 -42.96 -43.00 -27.61
C SER A 354 -41.81 -43.56 -26.78
N VAL A 355 -42.13 -44.38 -25.76
CA VAL A 355 -41.11 -45.11 -24.99
C VAL A 355 -40.50 -46.20 -25.88
N ILE A 356 -39.17 -46.28 -25.89
CA ILE A 356 -38.42 -47.26 -26.70
C ILE A 356 -37.67 -48.24 -25.79
N GLY A 357 -37.71 -49.53 -26.13
CA GLY A 357 -37.15 -50.58 -25.26
C GLY A 357 -37.52 -52.00 -25.69
N SER A 358 -37.20 -52.97 -24.85
CA SER A 358 -37.50 -54.40 -25.06
C SER A 358 -37.58 -55.16 -23.73
N ASN A 359 -38.21 -56.34 -23.72
CA ASN A 359 -38.35 -57.19 -22.52
C ASN A 359 -38.98 -56.47 -21.30
N GLY A 360 -39.76 -55.41 -21.54
CA GLY A 360 -40.39 -54.60 -20.51
C GLY A 360 -39.48 -53.55 -19.84
N GLU A 361 -38.26 -53.35 -20.34
CA GLU A 361 -37.34 -52.28 -19.95
C GLU A 361 -37.19 -51.28 -21.10
N GLY A 362 -37.27 -49.98 -20.81
CA GLY A 362 -37.27 -48.94 -21.84
C GLY A 362 -37.04 -47.52 -21.32
N PHE A 363 -36.86 -46.59 -22.25
CA PHE A 363 -36.51 -45.19 -22.00
C PHE A 363 -37.30 -44.24 -22.92
N ALA A 364 -37.52 -43.02 -22.44
CA ALA A 364 -37.97 -41.88 -23.22
C ALA A 364 -37.33 -40.59 -22.70
N SER A 365 -37.09 -39.63 -23.60
CA SER A 365 -36.73 -38.26 -23.22
C SER A 365 -37.40 -37.23 -24.14
N ILE A 366 -37.71 -36.07 -23.56
CA ILE A 366 -38.22 -34.89 -24.24
C ILE A 366 -37.32 -33.72 -23.83
N SER A 367 -36.49 -33.27 -24.76
CA SER A 367 -35.78 -31.98 -24.64
C SER A 367 -36.72 -30.84 -25.04
N PHE A 368 -36.63 -29.71 -24.34
CA PHE A 368 -37.36 -28.49 -24.70
C PHE A 368 -36.54 -27.63 -25.68
N GLU A 369 -37.22 -26.85 -26.53
CA GLU A 369 -36.55 -25.93 -27.48
C GLU A 369 -36.07 -24.65 -26.78
N ASP A 370 -36.88 -24.13 -25.86
CA ASP A 370 -36.54 -23.11 -24.87
C ASP A 370 -36.56 -23.73 -23.46
N TYR A 371 -35.79 -23.18 -22.51
CA TYR A 371 -35.83 -23.63 -21.11
C TYR A 371 -37.21 -23.37 -20.47
N VAL A 372 -37.71 -24.34 -19.70
CA VAL A 372 -38.94 -24.19 -18.91
C VAL A 372 -38.60 -23.45 -17.62
N THR A 373 -39.14 -22.24 -17.45
CA THR A 373 -38.84 -21.29 -16.38
C THR A 373 -39.92 -21.20 -15.29
N SER A 374 -40.97 -22.01 -15.36
CA SER A 374 -42.07 -22.03 -14.39
C SER A 374 -42.57 -23.43 -14.12
N GLY A 375 -42.85 -23.74 -12.86
CA GLY A 375 -43.34 -25.03 -12.39
C GLY A 375 -44.83 -25.05 -11.98
N PRO A 376 -45.34 -26.21 -11.54
CA PRO A 376 -44.66 -27.50 -11.64
C PRO A 376 -44.63 -28.02 -13.09
N VAL A 377 -43.63 -28.84 -13.41
CA VAL A 377 -43.55 -29.47 -14.75
C VAL A 377 -44.35 -30.78 -14.72
N ASP A 378 -45.58 -30.73 -15.25
CA ASP A 378 -46.48 -31.89 -15.34
C ASP A 378 -45.97 -32.93 -16.36
N VAL A 379 -45.75 -34.15 -15.88
CA VAL A 379 -45.38 -35.32 -16.68
C VAL A 379 -46.40 -36.44 -16.52
N ALA A 380 -46.61 -37.23 -17.58
CA ALA A 380 -47.50 -38.38 -17.57
C ALA A 380 -47.01 -39.51 -18.48
N VAL A 381 -47.37 -40.74 -18.16
CA VAL A 381 -47.15 -41.93 -18.99
C VAL A 381 -48.51 -42.47 -19.44
N ILE A 382 -48.76 -42.45 -20.74
CA ILE A 382 -50.04 -42.84 -21.34
C ILE A 382 -49.87 -44.07 -22.24
N SER A 383 -50.96 -44.82 -22.45
CA SER A 383 -50.98 -46.08 -23.20
C SER A 383 -52.32 -46.25 -23.92
N ASN A 384 -52.33 -46.95 -25.05
CA ASN A 384 -53.57 -47.33 -25.73
C ASN A 384 -54.31 -48.50 -25.03
N THR A 385 -53.64 -49.16 -24.08
CA THR A 385 -54.09 -50.36 -23.39
C THR A 385 -53.71 -50.35 -21.92
N SER A 386 -54.41 -51.15 -21.13
CA SER A 386 -54.15 -51.35 -19.70
C SER A 386 -52.80 -52.05 -19.47
N VAL A 387 -51.91 -51.37 -18.77
CA VAL A 387 -50.57 -51.86 -18.41
C VAL A 387 -50.23 -51.47 -16.98
N SER A 388 -49.38 -52.25 -16.34
CA SER A 388 -48.65 -51.89 -15.13
C SER A 388 -47.14 -51.88 -15.39
N PHE A 389 -46.41 -50.99 -14.73
CA PHE A 389 -44.96 -50.87 -14.84
C PHE A 389 -44.37 -50.20 -13.59
N LEU A 390 -43.06 -50.34 -13.41
CA LEU A 390 -42.27 -49.43 -12.59
C LEU A 390 -41.64 -48.39 -13.50
N HIS A 391 -41.44 -47.16 -13.01
CA HIS A 391 -40.77 -46.12 -13.77
C HIS A 391 -40.09 -45.11 -12.85
N GLN A 392 -39.05 -44.44 -13.33
CA GLN A 392 -38.45 -43.28 -12.69
C GLN A 392 -38.46 -42.14 -13.71
N PRO A 393 -39.38 -41.16 -13.58
CA PRO A 393 -39.23 -39.91 -14.30
C PRO A 393 -38.10 -39.10 -13.66
N ARG A 394 -37.37 -38.33 -14.47
CA ARG A 394 -36.39 -37.33 -14.01
C ARG A 394 -36.56 -36.03 -14.77
N LEU A 395 -36.23 -34.90 -14.14
CA LEU A 395 -36.21 -33.59 -14.77
C LEU A 395 -34.80 -33.00 -14.66
N LEU A 396 -34.13 -32.77 -15.80
CA LEU A 396 -32.85 -32.09 -15.83
C LEU A 396 -33.07 -30.58 -15.67
N SER A 397 -32.66 -30.07 -14.52
CA SER A 397 -32.72 -28.67 -14.15
C SER A 397 -31.33 -28.04 -14.17
N HIS A 398 -31.29 -26.74 -14.45
CA HIS A 398 -30.11 -25.89 -14.55
C HIS A 398 -30.35 -24.57 -13.80
N LYS A 399 -29.28 -23.97 -13.28
CA LYS A 399 -29.24 -22.59 -12.77
C LYS A 399 -28.00 -21.92 -13.36
N PHE A 400 -28.16 -20.73 -13.91
CA PHE A 400 -27.09 -20.00 -14.60
C PHE A 400 -26.64 -18.80 -13.78
N ASP A 401 -25.55 -18.97 -13.06
CA ASP A 401 -24.86 -17.92 -12.30
C ASP A 401 -23.74 -17.26 -13.11
N ASN A 402 -23.15 -16.22 -12.56
CA ASN A 402 -21.93 -15.60 -13.08
C ASN A 402 -20.81 -15.80 -12.06
N SER A 403 -19.57 -15.97 -12.53
CA SER A 403 -18.40 -15.94 -11.65
C SER A 403 -18.24 -14.57 -10.98
N SER A 404 -17.54 -14.58 -9.84
CA SER A 404 -17.19 -13.41 -9.06
C SER A 404 -15.68 -13.34 -8.87
N TRP A 405 -15.10 -12.14 -8.75
CA TRP A 405 -13.66 -11.99 -8.55
C TRP A 405 -13.26 -11.93 -7.06
N THR A 406 -14.25 -11.95 -6.16
CA THR A 406 -14.11 -12.14 -4.70
C THR A 406 -15.23 -13.06 -4.18
N THR A 407 -15.23 -13.39 -2.89
CA THR A 407 -16.32 -14.12 -2.20
C THR A 407 -17.55 -13.24 -1.90
N ASP A 408 -17.93 -12.37 -2.84
CA ASP A 408 -19.10 -11.47 -2.80
C ASP A 408 -19.87 -11.58 -4.13
N PHE A 409 -21.14 -11.97 -4.06
CA PHE A 409 -21.99 -12.23 -5.22
C PHE A 409 -22.33 -10.97 -6.03
N GLU A 410 -22.17 -9.77 -5.47
CA GLU A 410 -22.28 -8.52 -6.23
C GLU A 410 -21.01 -8.23 -7.06
N LYS A 411 -19.88 -8.88 -6.77
CA LYS A 411 -18.56 -8.63 -7.38
C LYS A 411 -18.30 -9.59 -8.54
N LYS A 412 -19.22 -9.59 -9.51
CA LYS A 412 -19.11 -10.36 -10.76
C LYS A 412 -17.81 -10.06 -11.51
N GLY A 413 -17.18 -11.09 -12.08
CA GLY A 413 -15.95 -10.98 -12.88
C GLY A 413 -14.99 -12.15 -12.70
N VAL A 414 -13.77 -11.98 -13.23
CA VAL A 414 -12.58 -12.83 -12.97
C VAL A 414 -11.40 -11.89 -12.68
N ALA A 415 -10.74 -12.03 -11.53
CA ALA A 415 -9.54 -11.25 -11.22
C ALA A 415 -8.35 -11.75 -12.03
N TYR A 416 -7.56 -10.84 -12.60
CA TYR A 416 -6.32 -11.15 -13.31
C TYR A 416 -5.12 -10.45 -12.68
N SER A 417 -3.95 -11.09 -12.82
CA SER A 417 -2.63 -10.48 -12.62
C SER A 417 -1.74 -10.91 -13.79
N ILE A 418 -1.10 -9.95 -14.47
CA ILE A 418 -0.23 -10.19 -15.63
C ILE A 418 1.05 -9.39 -15.55
N ALA A 419 2.19 -10.05 -15.79
CA ALA A 419 3.49 -9.43 -16.02
C ALA A 419 3.74 -9.19 -17.52
N ALA A 420 4.42 -8.10 -17.87
CA ALA A 420 4.66 -7.73 -19.27
C ALA A 420 5.46 -8.80 -20.05
N ASN A 421 4.91 -9.23 -21.18
CA ASN A 421 5.37 -10.34 -22.01
C ASN A 421 5.27 -11.74 -21.37
N GLN A 422 4.58 -11.90 -20.23
CA GLN A 422 4.26 -13.18 -19.61
C GLN A 422 2.76 -13.51 -19.73
N SER A 423 2.41 -14.80 -19.62
CA SER A 423 1.02 -15.26 -19.42
C SER A 423 0.40 -14.66 -18.16
N SER A 424 -0.93 -14.52 -18.14
CA SER A 424 -1.66 -14.07 -16.96
C SER A 424 -2.03 -15.22 -16.04
N ASN A 425 -2.09 -14.92 -14.74
CA ASN A 425 -2.79 -15.71 -13.75
C ASN A 425 -4.21 -15.15 -13.60
N LEU A 426 -5.22 -16.02 -13.67
CA LEU A 426 -6.64 -15.68 -13.56
C LEU A 426 -7.24 -16.38 -12.35
N THR A 427 -8.13 -15.71 -11.62
CA THR A 427 -8.78 -16.25 -10.41
C THR A 427 -10.24 -15.81 -10.32
N LEU A 428 -11.12 -16.75 -9.98
CA LEU A 428 -12.54 -16.50 -9.79
C LEU A 428 -13.13 -17.34 -8.67
N TYR A 429 -14.26 -16.90 -8.17
CA TYR A 429 -15.06 -17.55 -7.14
C TYR A 429 -16.46 -17.83 -7.66
N THR A 430 -17.03 -18.95 -7.26
CA THR A 430 -18.45 -19.29 -7.46
C THR A 430 -19.03 -19.93 -6.20
N TYR A 431 -20.33 -19.77 -5.97
CA TYR A 431 -20.99 -20.15 -4.73
C TYR A 431 -21.97 -21.32 -4.91
N LEU A 432 -21.72 -22.41 -4.21
CA LEU A 432 -22.63 -23.55 -4.12
C LEU A 432 -23.45 -23.47 -2.84
N GLY A 433 -24.71 -23.05 -2.96
CA GLY A 433 -25.59 -22.77 -1.81
C GLY A 433 -26.40 -23.97 -1.30
N THR A 434 -26.94 -24.79 -2.20
CA THR A 434 -27.82 -25.93 -1.86
C THR A 434 -27.50 -27.15 -2.75
N ARG A 435 -27.95 -28.33 -2.34
CA ARG A 435 -27.73 -29.61 -3.07
C ARG A 435 -28.85 -30.65 -2.89
N GLU A 436 -29.68 -30.53 -1.85
CA GLU A 436 -30.37 -31.68 -1.25
C GLU A 436 -31.43 -32.38 -2.13
N GLU A 437 -31.87 -31.76 -3.23
CA GLU A 437 -32.96 -32.28 -4.10
C GLU A 437 -32.49 -32.84 -5.47
N TYR A 438 -31.18 -32.79 -5.79
CA TYR A 438 -30.68 -33.09 -7.14
C TYR A 438 -29.74 -34.31 -7.24
N GLU A 439 -30.11 -35.31 -8.06
CA GLU A 439 -29.25 -36.42 -8.49
C GLU A 439 -28.24 -35.98 -9.57
N ASN A 440 -27.06 -36.62 -9.62
CA ASN A 440 -25.98 -36.35 -10.58
C ASN A 440 -25.53 -34.88 -10.68
N PHE A 441 -25.75 -34.08 -9.64
CA PHE A 441 -25.49 -32.65 -9.61
C PHE A 441 -24.04 -32.29 -10.00
N SER A 442 -23.84 -31.45 -11.01
CA SER A 442 -22.52 -30.95 -11.42
C SER A 442 -22.49 -29.42 -11.58
N LEU A 443 -21.29 -28.87 -11.44
CA LEU A 443 -20.98 -27.44 -11.56
C LEU A 443 -20.07 -27.26 -12.77
N VAL A 444 -20.52 -26.49 -13.75
CA VAL A 444 -19.88 -26.35 -15.07
C VAL A 444 -19.53 -24.88 -15.29
N LEU A 445 -18.26 -24.60 -15.56
CA LEU A 445 -17.76 -23.27 -15.88
C LEU A 445 -17.37 -23.23 -17.36
N TYR A 446 -17.92 -22.26 -18.09
CA TYR A 446 -17.61 -22.01 -19.50
C TYR A 446 -16.54 -20.93 -19.60
N HIS A 447 -15.43 -21.23 -20.27
CA HIS A 447 -14.27 -20.34 -20.37
C HIS A 447 -13.74 -20.23 -21.81
N PRO A 448 -12.96 -19.19 -22.16
CA PRO A 448 -12.23 -19.15 -23.43
C PRO A 448 -11.35 -20.38 -23.63
N ILE A 449 -11.30 -20.88 -24.86
CA ILE A 449 -10.67 -22.17 -25.21
C ILE A 449 -9.16 -22.22 -25.00
N ASP A 450 -8.49 -21.07 -24.96
CA ASP A 450 -7.06 -20.91 -24.71
C ASP A 450 -6.71 -20.58 -23.24
N TRP A 451 -7.70 -20.51 -22.34
CA TRP A 451 -7.44 -20.53 -20.90
C TRP A 451 -7.06 -21.96 -20.46
N MET A 452 -5.80 -22.11 -20.04
CA MET A 452 -5.17 -23.38 -19.70
C MET A 452 -5.00 -23.57 -18.19
N ASN A 453 -4.51 -24.75 -17.80
CA ASN A 453 -4.12 -25.09 -16.42
C ASN A 453 -5.19 -24.79 -15.34
N PRO A 454 -6.48 -25.14 -15.53
CA PRO A 454 -7.48 -24.93 -14.51
C PRO A 454 -7.09 -25.66 -13.22
N ARG A 455 -7.09 -24.92 -12.11
CA ARG A 455 -7.03 -25.49 -10.76
C ARG A 455 -8.30 -25.17 -10.02
N VAL A 456 -8.85 -26.18 -9.34
CA VAL A 456 -10.11 -26.07 -8.58
C VAL A 456 -9.81 -26.29 -7.12
N TYR A 457 -10.21 -25.33 -6.28
CA TYR A 457 -10.05 -25.35 -4.84
C TYR A 457 -11.45 -25.40 -4.19
N ASP A 458 -11.63 -26.36 -3.30
CA ASP A 458 -12.89 -26.48 -2.53
C ASP A 458 -13.03 -25.37 -1.46
N PRO A 459 -14.19 -25.23 -0.79
CA PRO A 459 -14.42 -24.14 0.18
C PRO A 459 -13.51 -24.07 1.41
N PHE A 460 -12.54 -25.00 1.54
CA PHE A 460 -11.46 -24.98 2.54
C PHE A 460 -10.07 -24.80 1.90
N LEU A 461 -10.03 -24.32 0.64
CA LEU A 461 -8.85 -24.10 -0.19
C LEU A 461 -8.00 -25.36 -0.45
N VAL A 462 -8.62 -26.54 -0.41
CA VAL A 462 -7.96 -27.80 -0.80
C VAL A 462 -8.09 -27.99 -2.30
N GLU A 463 -6.96 -28.22 -2.99
CA GLU A 463 -6.96 -28.45 -4.44
C GLU A 463 -7.56 -29.81 -4.80
N VAL A 464 -8.52 -29.81 -5.74
CA VAL A 464 -9.26 -30.99 -6.24
C VAL A 464 -9.28 -31.07 -7.77
N SER A 465 -8.37 -30.37 -8.44
CA SER A 465 -8.20 -30.30 -9.90
C SER A 465 -8.24 -31.68 -10.59
N ASP A 466 -7.51 -32.67 -10.05
CA ASP A 466 -7.43 -34.05 -10.56
C ASP A 466 -8.76 -34.82 -10.52
N GLN A 467 -9.77 -34.30 -9.83
CA GLN A 467 -11.12 -34.90 -9.70
C GLN A 467 -12.15 -34.22 -10.60
N CYS A 468 -11.75 -33.19 -11.34
CA CYS A 468 -12.61 -32.41 -12.25
C CYS A 468 -12.42 -32.88 -13.71
N ILE A 469 -13.46 -32.67 -14.52
CA ILE A 469 -13.45 -33.00 -15.95
C ILE A 469 -13.11 -31.72 -16.73
N VAL A 470 -11.88 -31.65 -17.25
CA VAL A 470 -11.40 -30.55 -18.09
C VAL A 470 -11.62 -30.88 -19.57
N GLN A 471 -12.22 -29.94 -20.30
CA GLN A 471 -12.52 -30.00 -21.73
C GLN A 471 -12.18 -28.64 -22.38
N GLU A 472 -12.11 -28.59 -23.71
CA GLU A 472 -11.82 -27.34 -24.44
C GLU A 472 -12.93 -26.32 -24.19
N GLY A 473 -12.58 -25.19 -23.56
CA GLY A 473 -13.51 -24.13 -23.14
C GLY A 473 -14.51 -24.49 -22.03
N ARG A 474 -14.32 -25.62 -21.34
CA ARG A 474 -15.30 -26.15 -20.37
C ARG A 474 -14.66 -26.93 -19.23
N LEU A 475 -14.97 -26.53 -18.00
CA LEU A 475 -14.56 -27.18 -16.76
C LEU A 475 -15.78 -27.71 -16.02
N GLU A 476 -15.86 -29.01 -15.73
CA GLU A 476 -16.97 -29.63 -14.98
C GLU A 476 -16.50 -30.29 -13.69
N VAL A 477 -17.02 -29.82 -12.55
CA VAL A 477 -16.80 -30.39 -11.22
C VAL A 477 -17.96 -31.36 -10.92
N PRO A 478 -17.70 -32.67 -10.75
CA PRO A 478 -18.77 -33.67 -10.63
C PRO A 478 -19.30 -33.84 -9.20
N GLN A 479 -20.47 -34.47 -9.07
CA GLN A 479 -21.19 -34.65 -7.79
C GLN A 479 -20.38 -35.33 -6.67
N SER A 480 -19.37 -36.14 -7.02
CA SER A 480 -18.43 -36.78 -6.09
C SER A 480 -17.53 -35.78 -5.36
N VAL A 481 -17.24 -34.64 -5.98
CA VAL A 481 -16.38 -33.56 -5.45
C VAL A 481 -17.21 -32.51 -4.72
N LEU A 482 -18.41 -32.21 -5.23
CA LEU A 482 -19.33 -31.19 -4.71
C LEU A 482 -20.05 -31.58 -3.40
N ASN A 483 -19.33 -32.18 -2.45
CA ASN A 483 -19.84 -32.55 -1.12
C ASN A 483 -19.69 -31.44 -0.06
N ARG A 484 -19.21 -30.26 -0.46
CA ARG A 484 -19.03 -29.07 0.37
C ARG A 484 -19.79 -27.89 -0.25
N LEU A 485 -20.66 -27.27 0.54
CA LEU A 485 -21.32 -26.01 0.21
C LEU A 485 -20.36 -24.84 0.54
N GLY A 486 -20.53 -23.70 -0.13
CA GLY A 486 -19.71 -22.51 0.08
C GLY A 486 -19.05 -21.99 -1.20
N TRP A 487 -18.02 -21.15 -1.02
CA TRP A 487 -17.27 -20.51 -2.10
C TRP A 487 -16.16 -21.43 -2.65
N TRP A 488 -16.27 -21.79 -3.93
CA TRP A 488 -15.25 -22.52 -4.68
C TRP A 488 -14.35 -21.51 -5.40
N LEU A 489 -13.02 -21.67 -5.28
CA LEU A 489 -12.03 -20.86 -6.01
C LEU A 489 -11.54 -21.66 -7.22
N VAL A 490 -11.53 -21.04 -8.39
CA VAL A 490 -10.94 -21.60 -9.62
C VAL A 490 -9.88 -20.63 -10.15
N SER A 491 -8.72 -21.16 -10.55
CA SER A 491 -7.67 -20.38 -11.20
C SER A 491 -7.30 -20.94 -12.57
N PHE A 492 -7.05 -20.07 -13.54
CA PHE A 492 -6.60 -20.44 -14.89
C PHE A 492 -5.30 -19.70 -15.25
N SER A 493 -4.62 -20.16 -16.30
CA SER A 493 -3.54 -19.41 -16.97
C SER A 493 -3.99 -19.03 -18.39
N SER A 494 -4.06 -17.73 -18.70
CA SER A 494 -4.36 -17.26 -20.06
C SER A 494 -3.06 -16.84 -20.78
N PRO A 495 -2.95 -17.02 -22.11
CA PRO A 495 -1.85 -16.46 -22.88
C PRO A 495 -1.80 -14.93 -22.75
N ASN A 496 -0.63 -14.38 -23.08
CA ASN A 496 -0.49 -12.96 -23.36
C ASN A 496 -0.82 -12.74 -24.83
N TYR A 497 -1.85 -11.93 -25.13
CA TYR A 497 -2.29 -11.77 -26.52
C TYR A 497 -1.41 -10.78 -27.32
N VAL A 498 -0.27 -10.31 -26.80
CA VAL A 498 0.73 -9.56 -27.62
C VAL A 498 1.59 -10.52 -28.43
N GLU A 499 1.41 -10.54 -29.75
CA GLU A 499 2.26 -11.28 -30.69
C GLU A 499 3.55 -10.49 -30.96
N THR A 500 3.45 -9.19 -31.27
CA THR A 500 4.62 -8.30 -31.40
C THR A 500 4.35 -6.92 -30.82
N PHE A 501 5.37 -6.34 -30.20
CA PHE A 501 5.38 -4.93 -29.80
C PHE A 501 6.75 -4.34 -30.13
N CYS A 502 6.79 -3.24 -30.89
CA CYS A 502 8.05 -2.64 -31.31
C CYS A 502 7.94 -1.11 -31.50
N SER A 503 9.02 -0.40 -31.19
CA SER A 503 9.16 1.02 -31.48
C SER A 503 9.75 1.21 -32.89
N GLN A 504 9.23 2.20 -33.60
CA GLN A 504 9.58 2.47 -34.99
C GLN A 504 9.97 3.93 -35.22
N ILE A 505 11.05 4.14 -35.97
CA ILE A 505 11.44 5.44 -36.55
C ILE A 505 10.87 5.59 -37.95
N ARG A 506 10.44 6.80 -38.33
CA ARG A 506 10.10 7.13 -39.72
C ARG A 506 11.34 7.61 -40.47
N ASN A 507 11.68 6.95 -41.58
CA ASN A 507 12.64 7.49 -42.54
C ASN A 507 11.95 8.62 -43.34
N GLU A 508 12.28 9.88 -43.07
CA GLU A 508 11.61 11.02 -43.73
C GLU A 508 11.83 11.06 -45.26
N LYS A 509 12.97 10.55 -45.76
CA LYS A 509 13.32 10.55 -47.20
C LYS A 509 12.53 9.52 -48.00
N GLU A 510 12.31 8.35 -47.42
CA GLU A 510 11.70 7.20 -48.09
C GLU A 510 10.28 6.89 -47.58
N SER A 511 9.82 7.61 -46.54
CA SER A 511 8.48 7.59 -45.94
C SER A 511 7.98 6.24 -45.38
N TYR A 512 8.83 5.23 -45.26
CA TYR A 512 8.53 4.02 -44.48
C TYR A 512 8.88 4.18 -42.98
N TRP A 513 8.40 3.22 -42.20
CA TRP A 513 8.74 3.04 -40.79
C TRP A 513 9.64 1.80 -40.62
N SER A 514 10.65 1.88 -39.77
CA SER A 514 11.56 0.79 -39.46
C SER A 514 11.73 0.62 -37.95
N ASN A 515 11.75 -0.62 -37.47
CA ASN A 515 11.97 -0.94 -36.07
C ASN A 515 13.38 -0.51 -35.65
N THR A 516 13.53 0.20 -34.53
CA THR A 516 14.83 0.55 -33.94
C THR A 516 14.71 0.75 -32.43
N THR A 517 15.77 0.43 -31.70
CA THR A 517 15.89 0.65 -30.25
C THR A 517 16.73 1.89 -29.90
N SER A 518 17.23 2.64 -30.88
CA SER A 518 17.98 3.88 -30.65
C SER A 518 17.44 5.02 -31.52
N TYR A 519 17.26 6.19 -30.90
CA TYR A 519 16.69 7.40 -31.46
C TYR A 519 17.57 8.61 -31.13
N ALA A 520 17.43 9.68 -31.90
CA ALA A 520 18.00 10.99 -31.64
C ALA A 520 16.87 12.03 -31.53
N THR A 521 17.17 13.17 -30.91
CA THR A 521 16.29 14.34 -30.88
C THR A 521 15.90 14.79 -32.30
N GLY A 522 14.65 15.23 -32.43
CA GLY A 522 14.03 15.56 -33.70
C GLY A 522 13.41 14.38 -34.46
N ASN A 523 13.67 13.12 -34.10
CA ASN A 523 13.09 11.96 -34.80
C ASN A 523 11.56 11.88 -34.65
N LEU A 524 10.89 11.42 -35.72
CA LEU A 524 9.49 11.00 -35.66
C LEU A 524 9.41 9.51 -35.32
N THR A 525 8.84 9.21 -34.16
CA THR A 525 8.79 7.89 -33.53
C THR A 525 7.34 7.46 -33.29
N ARG A 526 7.05 6.16 -33.36
CA ARG A 526 5.78 5.57 -32.93
C ARG A 526 6.04 4.20 -32.29
N VAL A 527 5.01 3.59 -31.73
CA VAL A 527 5.02 2.14 -31.47
C VAL A 527 4.01 1.43 -32.38
N LEU A 528 4.26 0.15 -32.63
CA LEU A 528 3.42 -0.77 -33.39
C LEU A 528 3.21 -2.02 -32.55
N ALA A 529 1.95 -2.38 -32.35
CA ALA A 529 1.53 -3.64 -31.76
C ALA A 529 0.88 -4.54 -32.84
N SER A 530 1.08 -5.86 -32.73
CA SER A 530 0.16 -6.89 -33.23
C SER A 530 -0.33 -7.72 -32.05
N LEU A 531 -1.63 -8.05 -32.07
CA LEU A 531 -2.25 -8.94 -31.09
C LEU A 531 -2.67 -10.26 -31.76
N GLY A 532 -2.56 -11.35 -31.02
CA GLY A 532 -2.93 -12.70 -31.44
C GLY A 532 -2.47 -13.77 -30.44
N SER A 533 -3.20 -14.88 -30.35
CA SER A 533 -2.72 -16.14 -29.77
C SER A 533 -2.66 -17.22 -30.87
N GLU A 534 -2.40 -18.49 -30.54
CA GLU A 534 -2.59 -19.59 -31.51
C GLU A 534 -4.07 -19.73 -31.94
N TYR A 535 -4.97 -19.18 -31.13
CA TYR A 535 -6.39 -19.06 -31.38
C TYR A 535 -6.71 -17.64 -31.88
N LYS A 536 -7.69 -17.55 -32.78
CA LYS A 536 -7.89 -16.33 -33.56
C LYS A 536 -8.80 -15.33 -32.83
N ILE A 537 -8.21 -14.22 -32.36
CA ILE A 537 -8.94 -13.03 -31.87
C ILE A 537 -10.10 -12.68 -32.81
N SER A 538 -11.29 -12.54 -32.23
CA SER A 538 -12.56 -12.53 -32.96
C SER A 538 -13.02 -11.13 -33.42
N SER A 539 -12.47 -10.07 -32.83
CA SER A 539 -13.03 -8.71 -32.88
C SER A 539 -12.11 -7.65 -33.53
N ASN A 540 -12.61 -6.41 -33.62
CA ASN A 540 -11.74 -5.24 -33.81
C ASN A 540 -10.86 -5.04 -32.56
N LEU A 541 -9.73 -4.35 -32.74
CA LEU A 541 -8.81 -4.00 -31.67
C LEU A 541 -9.14 -2.59 -31.15
N GLU A 542 -10.10 -2.51 -30.23
CA GLU A 542 -10.55 -1.24 -29.60
C GLU A 542 -9.85 -1.03 -28.25
N ASN A 543 -9.63 0.23 -27.85
CA ASN A 543 -9.03 0.64 -26.57
C ASN A 543 -7.62 0.07 -26.27
N LEU A 544 -6.69 0.05 -27.23
CA LEU A 544 -5.29 -0.29 -26.89
C LEU A 544 -4.62 0.90 -26.18
N HIS A 545 -4.33 0.75 -24.89
CA HIS A 545 -3.72 1.77 -24.05
C HIS A 545 -2.20 1.73 -24.15
N PHE A 546 -1.60 2.74 -24.78
CA PHE A 546 -0.15 2.92 -24.82
C PHE A 546 0.29 3.96 -23.81
N ARG A 547 1.29 3.65 -22.98
CA ARG A 547 1.95 4.58 -22.04
C ARG A 547 3.43 4.71 -22.40
N TRP A 548 3.93 5.94 -22.45
CA TRP A 548 5.32 6.27 -22.70
C TRP A 548 5.90 6.86 -21.42
N ARG A 549 6.97 6.26 -20.88
CA ARG A 549 7.66 6.71 -19.67
C ARG A 549 9.03 7.27 -19.99
N MET A 550 9.35 8.37 -19.31
CA MET A 550 10.67 8.99 -19.33
C MET A 550 11.69 8.12 -18.56
N PRO A 551 13.00 8.39 -18.71
CA PRO A 551 14.09 7.73 -17.95
C PRO A 551 13.95 7.76 -16.41
N ASN A 552 13.11 8.64 -15.85
CA ASN A 552 12.78 8.70 -14.42
C ASN A 552 11.49 7.95 -14.03
N GLY A 553 10.96 7.08 -14.91
CA GLY A 553 9.75 6.28 -14.67
C GLY A 553 8.41 7.04 -14.81
N THR A 554 8.42 8.38 -14.84
CA THR A 554 7.18 9.19 -14.97
C THR A 554 6.57 9.07 -16.36
N ILE A 555 5.23 9.11 -16.45
CA ILE A 555 4.50 9.01 -17.72
C ILE A 555 4.59 10.34 -18.47
N TRP A 556 5.24 10.30 -19.63
CA TRP A 556 5.37 11.42 -20.57
C TRP A 556 4.11 11.64 -21.40
N TYR A 557 3.57 10.55 -21.94
CA TYR A 557 2.48 10.56 -22.90
C TYR A 557 1.68 9.27 -22.80
N ASN A 558 0.36 9.38 -22.89
CA ASN A 558 -0.54 8.25 -23.02
C ASN A 558 -1.49 8.45 -24.21
N THR A 559 -1.93 7.35 -24.82
CA THR A 559 -2.85 7.38 -25.95
C THR A 559 -3.62 6.07 -26.05
N THR A 560 -4.88 6.14 -26.48
CA THR A 560 -5.66 4.97 -26.90
C THR A 560 -5.66 4.88 -28.42
N VAL A 561 -5.59 3.66 -28.95
CA VAL A 561 -5.72 3.39 -30.39
C VAL A 561 -6.80 2.34 -30.61
N ASP A 562 -7.75 2.68 -31.48
CA ASP A 562 -8.70 1.74 -32.06
C ASP A 562 -8.22 1.36 -33.47
N SER A 563 -8.19 0.07 -33.78
CA SER A 563 -7.80 -0.46 -35.09
C SER A 563 -8.86 -1.40 -35.66
N SER A 564 -9.31 -1.08 -36.86
CA SER A 564 -10.14 -1.96 -37.70
C SER A 564 -9.33 -3.08 -38.39
N SER A 565 -8.05 -3.24 -38.04
CA SER A 565 -7.21 -4.37 -38.42
C SER A 565 -6.97 -5.23 -37.17
N PRO A 566 -7.48 -6.48 -37.11
CA PRO A 566 -7.26 -7.37 -35.97
C PRO A 566 -5.78 -7.79 -35.81
N VAL A 567 -4.93 -7.51 -36.81
CA VAL A 567 -3.53 -7.94 -36.86
C VAL A 567 -2.57 -6.83 -36.44
N SER A 568 -2.97 -5.54 -36.43
CA SER A 568 -2.04 -4.48 -35.99
C SER A 568 -2.67 -3.13 -35.66
N ALA A 569 -2.05 -2.46 -34.68
CA ALA A 569 -2.39 -1.13 -34.22
C ALA A 569 -1.12 -0.27 -34.05
N PRO A 570 -0.79 0.60 -35.02
CA PRO A 570 0.27 1.60 -34.85
C PRO A 570 -0.26 2.85 -34.15
N THR A 571 0.51 3.41 -33.19
CA THR A 571 0.21 4.74 -32.67
C THR A 571 0.41 5.82 -33.72
N GLN A 572 -0.12 7.01 -33.45
CA GLN A 572 0.28 8.22 -34.18
C GLN A 572 1.79 8.47 -34.00
N GLY A 573 2.40 9.14 -34.98
CA GLY A 573 3.81 9.51 -34.96
C GLY A 573 4.05 10.73 -34.09
N LEU A 574 4.81 10.57 -33.02
CA LEU A 574 5.24 11.60 -32.08
C LEU A 574 6.62 12.11 -32.50
N ARG A 575 6.90 13.42 -32.40
CA ARG A 575 8.27 13.94 -32.57
C ARG A 575 8.88 14.11 -31.18
N LEU A 576 9.94 13.36 -30.91
CA LEU A 576 10.77 13.51 -29.71
C LEU A 576 11.67 14.73 -29.93
N SER A 577 11.66 15.73 -29.03
CA SER A 577 12.42 16.97 -29.21
C SER A 577 12.98 17.45 -27.88
N GLY A 578 14.19 18.02 -27.88
CA GLY A 578 14.89 18.38 -26.64
C GLY A 578 14.04 19.10 -25.60
N SER A 579 13.31 20.15 -26.00
CA SER A 579 12.42 20.91 -25.10
C SER A 579 11.18 20.18 -24.56
N ASN A 580 10.96 18.91 -24.93
CA ASN A 580 9.94 18.05 -24.33
C ASN A 580 10.40 16.63 -23.98
N THR A 581 11.70 16.32 -24.07
CA THR A 581 12.26 15.00 -23.71
C THR A 581 13.50 15.14 -22.83
N THR A 582 13.96 14.02 -22.26
CA THR A 582 15.28 13.92 -21.63
C THR A 582 16.06 12.77 -22.27
N ALA A 583 17.39 12.91 -22.32
CA ALA A 583 18.29 11.82 -22.68
C ALA A 583 18.09 10.61 -21.75
N GLY A 584 18.19 9.38 -22.27
CA GLY A 584 18.14 8.18 -21.45
C GLY A 584 17.48 6.97 -22.10
N GLN A 585 17.26 5.93 -21.30
CA GLN A 585 16.42 4.78 -21.66
C GLN A 585 14.95 5.11 -21.38
N TRP A 586 14.16 5.22 -22.45
CA TRP A 586 12.72 5.37 -22.41
C TRP A 586 12.04 4.00 -22.40
N ARG A 587 10.90 3.88 -21.71
CA ARG A 587 10.06 2.68 -21.69
C ARG A 587 8.72 2.99 -22.34
N THR A 588 8.21 2.09 -23.18
CA THR A 588 6.82 2.13 -23.65
C THR A 588 6.11 0.85 -23.26
N GLU A 589 4.88 1.00 -22.79
CA GLU A 589 3.99 -0.07 -22.36
C GLU A 589 2.75 -0.07 -23.26
N LEU A 590 2.27 -1.27 -23.55
CA LEU A 590 0.98 -1.55 -24.15
C LEU A 590 0.18 -2.36 -23.14
N PHE A 591 -1.00 -1.86 -22.76
CA PHE A 591 -2.03 -2.62 -22.06
C PHE A 591 -3.30 -2.66 -22.91
N TRP A 592 -3.98 -3.81 -22.95
CA TRP A 592 -5.26 -3.99 -23.62
C TRP A 592 -6.06 -5.12 -22.98
N THR A 593 -7.38 -5.00 -23.01
CA THR A 593 -8.33 -6.09 -22.79
C THR A 593 -9.64 -5.78 -23.51
N ASN A 594 -10.39 -6.83 -23.88
CA ASN A 594 -11.74 -6.71 -24.46
C ASN A 594 -12.84 -7.29 -23.55
N GLY A 595 -12.51 -7.63 -22.29
CA GLY A 595 -13.42 -8.28 -21.35
C GLY A 595 -13.01 -9.72 -21.03
N THR A 596 -12.47 -10.49 -21.99
CA THR A 596 -12.04 -11.89 -21.76
C THR A 596 -10.61 -12.20 -22.19
N GLU A 597 -10.10 -11.51 -23.21
CA GLU A 597 -8.71 -11.55 -23.68
C GLU A 597 -7.94 -10.36 -23.09
N LEU A 598 -6.62 -10.50 -22.90
CA LEU A 598 -5.80 -9.45 -22.25
C LEU A 598 -4.34 -9.48 -22.71
N ALA A 599 -3.74 -8.30 -22.88
CA ALA A 599 -2.42 -8.15 -23.48
C ALA A 599 -1.61 -7.09 -22.74
N LEU A 600 -0.46 -7.47 -22.21
CA LEU A 600 0.48 -6.55 -21.55
C LEU A 600 1.89 -6.78 -22.10
N SER A 601 2.49 -5.76 -22.68
CA SER A 601 3.88 -5.80 -23.16
C SER A 601 4.59 -4.49 -22.87
N SER A 602 5.91 -4.59 -22.66
CA SER A 602 6.78 -3.45 -22.46
C SER A 602 8.07 -3.63 -23.27
N ILE A 603 8.53 -2.53 -23.86
CA ILE A 603 9.80 -2.42 -24.58
C ILE A 603 10.53 -1.15 -24.13
N SER A 604 11.86 -1.18 -24.20
CA SER A 604 12.70 0.01 -23.97
C SER A 604 13.38 0.46 -25.26
N PHE A 605 13.64 1.76 -25.36
CA PHE A 605 14.51 2.33 -26.39
C PHE A 605 15.36 3.47 -25.83
N THR A 606 16.53 3.69 -26.39
CA THR A 606 17.41 4.81 -26.04
C THR A 606 17.06 6.05 -26.85
N LEU A 607 16.87 7.19 -26.17
CA LEU A 607 16.85 8.50 -26.80
C LEU A 607 18.17 9.22 -26.53
N ARG A 608 18.85 9.67 -27.59
CA ARG A 608 20.09 10.43 -27.53
C ARG A 608 19.87 11.91 -27.78
N HIS A 609 20.38 12.74 -26.88
CA HIS A 609 20.47 14.20 -27.02
C HIS A 609 21.88 14.61 -27.48
N ILE A 610 22.07 15.87 -27.84
CA ILE A 610 23.38 16.47 -28.10
C ILE A 610 23.93 17.08 -26.80
N VAL A 611 25.21 16.87 -26.49
CA VAL A 611 25.90 17.53 -25.37
C VAL A 611 26.75 18.71 -25.86
N SER A 612 26.59 19.84 -25.17
CA SER A 612 27.49 20.99 -25.21
C SER A 612 28.57 20.87 -24.13
N ILE A 613 29.81 21.20 -24.48
CA ILE A 613 30.92 21.34 -23.53
C ILE A 613 31.53 22.73 -23.66
N GLU A 614 31.58 23.47 -22.56
CA GLU A 614 32.20 24.80 -22.48
C GLU A 614 33.31 24.81 -21.41
N PRO A 615 34.55 25.21 -21.74
CA PRO A 615 35.59 25.40 -20.74
C PRO A 615 35.34 26.69 -19.96
N ILE A 616 35.25 26.58 -18.62
CA ILE A 616 35.02 27.74 -17.72
C ILE A 616 36.22 28.69 -17.75
N GLN A 617 37.41 28.16 -18.04
CA GLN A 617 38.63 28.91 -18.35
C GLN A 617 39.21 28.38 -19.67
N PRO A 618 38.94 29.04 -20.82
CA PRO A 618 39.48 28.61 -22.11
C PRO A 618 40.99 28.87 -22.24
N ILE A 619 41.54 29.75 -21.39
CA ILE A 619 42.97 29.98 -21.20
C ILE A 619 43.24 29.92 -19.70
N ILE A 620 44.26 29.15 -19.30
CA ILE A 620 44.74 29.04 -17.92
C ILE A 620 46.19 29.54 -17.89
N GLU A 621 46.49 30.52 -17.02
CA GLU A 621 47.86 31.00 -16.75
C GLU A 621 48.33 30.42 -15.41
N THR A 622 49.56 29.88 -15.33
CA THR A 622 50.06 29.14 -14.14
C THR A 622 51.58 29.17 -13.98
N GLU A 623 52.09 28.91 -12.76
CA GLU A 623 53.51 28.61 -12.54
C GLU A 623 53.86 27.17 -12.98
N VAL A 624 55.09 26.91 -13.45
CA VAL A 624 55.61 25.55 -13.70
C VAL A 624 55.88 24.84 -12.37
N GLY A 625 55.23 23.70 -12.17
CA GLY A 625 55.35 22.88 -10.95
C GLY A 625 54.16 23.03 -9.98
N GLU A 626 53.15 23.83 -10.31
CA GLU A 626 51.87 23.86 -9.60
C GLU A 626 50.88 22.81 -10.14
N THR A 627 49.93 22.43 -9.29
CA THR A 627 48.76 21.64 -9.71
C THR A 627 47.59 22.57 -9.99
N ILE A 628 47.20 22.70 -11.25
CA ILE A 628 46.03 23.48 -11.68
C ILE A 628 44.75 22.63 -11.58
N ASN A 629 43.59 23.29 -11.52
CA ASN A 629 42.30 22.62 -11.73
C ASN A 629 41.73 23.07 -13.08
N VAL A 630 41.59 22.13 -14.01
CA VAL A 630 40.95 22.34 -15.31
C VAL A 630 39.44 22.17 -15.12
N LEU A 631 38.66 23.17 -15.53
CA LEU A 631 37.22 23.26 -15.26
C LEU A 631 36.42 23.31 -16.56
N VAL A 632 35.50 22.36 -16.76
CA VAL A 632 34.57 22.34 -17.90
C VAL A 632 33.13 22.19 -17.42
N ARG A 633 32.18 22.79 -18.13
CA ARG A 633 30.76 22.56 -17.92
C ARG A 633 30.21 21.68 -19.04
N LEU A 634 29.32 20.75 -18.67
CA LEU A 634 28.48 20.01 -19.60
C LEU A 634 27.03 20.48 -19.48
N GLU A 635 26.45 20.88 -20.60
CA GLU A 635 25.03 21.22 -20.73
C GLU A 635 24.43 20.36 -21.85
N ASP A 636 23.24 19.82 -21.63
CA ASP A 636 22.42 19.20 -22.68
C ASP A 636 22.02 20.31 -23.67
N ALA A 637 22.50 20.22 -24.91
CA ALA A 637 22.30 21.26 -25.93
C ALA A 637 20.88 21.25 -26.52
N ASP A 638 20.09 20.21 -26.23
CA ASP A 638 18.73 20.00 -26.69
C ASP A 638 17.69 20.62 -25.72
N ASN A 639 17.99 20.68 -24.41
CA ASN A 639 17.08 21.25 -23.40
C ASN A 639 17.68 22.30 -22.43
N GLY A 640 19.00 22.36 -22.26
CA GLY A 640 19.70 23.30 -21.36
C GLY A 640 20.00 22.77 -19.95
N ASP A 641 19.72 21.49 -19.65
CA ASP A 641 19.99 20.87 -18.35
C ASP A 641 21.48 20.57 -18.14
N LEU A 642 21.94 20.58 -16.90
CA LEU A 642 23.34 20.34 -16.55
C LEU A 642 23.64 18.84 -16.39
N ILE A 643 24.57 18.31 -17.19
CA ILE A 643 24.95 16.89 -17.15
C ILE A 643 25.95 16.68 -16.01
N MET A 644 25.43 16.46 -14.81
CA MET A 644 26.21 16.33 -13.56
C MET A 644 26.25 14.91 -12.96
N THR A 645 25.58 13.95 -13.58
CA THR A 645 25.33 12.60 -13.02
C THR A 645 25.42 11.50 -14.08
N GLY A 646 25.57 10.25 -13.62
CA GLY A 646 25.57 9.04 -14.44
C GLY A 646 26.93 8.67 -15.05
N PRO A 647 27.00 7.65 -15.94
CA PRO A 647 28.22 7.07 -16.49
C PRO A 647 28.84 7.93 -17.61
N THR A 648 28.80 9.25 -17.43
CA THR A 648 29.45 10.23 -18.31
C THR A 648 30.94 10.26 -18.00
N THR A 649 31.78 9.86 -18.95
CA THR A 649 33.23 9.97 -18.84
C THR A 649 33.70 11.27 -19.49
N VAL A 650 34.42 12.08 -18.73
CA VAL A 650 35.05 13.32 -19.20
C VAL A 650 36.55 13.15 -19.03
N THR A 651 37.28 13.21 -20.13
CA THR A 651 38.71 12.83 -20.17
C THR A 651 39.54 13.86 -20.92
N MET A 652 40.76 14.15 -20.45
CA MET A 652 41.70 15.04 -21.13
C MET A 652 43.08 14.41 -21.25
N GLU A 653 43.71 14.55 -22.42
CA GLU A 653 45.09 14.13 -22.63
C GLU A 653 46.07 15.24 -22.20
N TRP A 654 46.95 14.94 -21.24
CA TRP A 654 48.04 15.82 -20.82
C TRP A 654 49.30 15.01 -20.54
N ALA A 655 50.41 15.42 -21.17
CA ALA A 655 51.75 14.83 -20.98
C ALA A 655 51.79 13.28 -20.98
N GLU A 656 51.22 12.67 -22.03
CA GLU A 656 51.16 11.20 -22.23
C GLU A 656 50.28 10.45 -21.21
N SER A 657 49.56 11.16 -20.34
CA SER A 657 48.57 10.62 -19.39
C SER A 657 47.16 11.10 -19.73
N THR A 658 46.15 10.30 -19.40
CA THR A 658 44.73 10.69 -19.47
C THR A 658 44.26 11.07 -18.08
N TYR A 659 43.65 12.25 -17.94
CA TYR A 659 43.06 12.76 -16.71
C TYR A 659 41.54 12.65 -16.81
N GLU A 660 40.92 11.95 -15.86
CA GLU A 660 39.46 11.88 -15.70
C GLU A 660 38.99 13.05 -14.81
N PHE A 661 37.86 13.66 -15.15
CA PHE A 661 37.27 14.75 -14.35
C PHE A 661 36.24 14.18 -13.37
N VAL A 662 36.11 14.84 -12.21
CA VAL A 662 35.10 14.54 -11.19
C VAL A 662 33.99 15.60 -11.24
N PRO A 663 32.70 15.23 -11.18
CA PRO A 663 31.60 16.20 -11.19
C PRO A 663 31.47 16.91 -9.83
N ASN A 664 31.66 18.24 -9.82
CA ASN A 664 31.41 19.09 -8.66
C ASN A 664 29.94 19.55 -8.65
N ILE A 665 29.07 18.70 -8.11
CA ILE A 665 27.60 18.90 -8.07
C ILE A 665 27.21 20.21 -7.36
N LEU A 666 28.00 20.70 -6.39
CA LEU A 666 27.73 21.98 -5.70
C LEU A 666 28.05 23.22 -6.55
N ARG A 667 28.74 23.07 -7.68
CA ARG A 667 29.24 24.18 -8.51
C ARG A 667 28.87 24.06 -9.99
N ASN A 668 28.16 23.00 -10.38
CA ASN A 668 27.68 22.75 -11.74
C ASN A 668 28.82 22.73 -12.78
N TRP A 669 29.92 22.04 -12.46
CA TRP A 669 31.04 21.81 -13.37
C TRP A 669 31.77 20.50 -13.09
N TRP A 670 32.51 20.02 -14.08
CA TRP A 670 33.46 18.92 -13.95
C TRP A 670 34.86 19.50 -13.74
N GLU A 671 35.64 18.93 -12.82
CA GLU A 671 36.99 19.39 -12.49
C GLU A 671 38.03 18.26 -12.48
N ALA A 672 39.21 18.52 -13.05
CA ALA A 672 40.36 17.63 -13.01
C ALA A 672 41.60 18.39 -12.52
N SER A 673 42.32 17.82 -11.55
CA SER A 673 43.58 18.37 -11.04
C SER A 673 44.75 17.87 -11.90
N VAL A 674 45.54 18.80 -12.45
CA VAL A 674 46.58 18.53 -13.45
C VAL A 674 47.91 19.05 -12.95
N ASP A 675 48.91 18.18 -12.84
CA ASP A 675 50.28 18.59 -12.51
C ASP A 675 50.96 19.21 -13.74
N THR A 676 51.51 20.41 -13.58
CA THR A 676 52.24 21.12 -14.63
C THR A 676 53.72 20.72 -14.69
N SER A 677 54.28 20.11 -13.64
CA SER A 677 55.71 19.77 -13.51
C SER A 677 56.27 18.88 -14.64
N VAL A 678 55.37 18.12 -15.28
CA VAL A 678 55.65 17.20 -16.40
C VAL A 678 55.92 17.90 -17.74
N ARG A 679 55.75 19.22 -17.83
CA ARG A 679 56.11 20.05 -19.00
C ARG A 679 56.88 21.30 -18.56
N PRO A 680 57.79 21.84 -19.40
CA PRO A 680 58.44 23.13 -19.13
C PRO A 680 57.48 24.31 -19.38
N ALA A 681 57.93 25.53 -19.09
CA ALA A 681 57.21 26.75 -19.46
C ALA A 681 56.92 26.81 -20.97
N GLY A 682 55.72 27.24 -21.35
CA GLY A 682 55.22 27.27 -22.72
C GLY A 682 53.70 27.43 -22.81
N SER A 683 53.18 27.57 -24.03
CA SER A 683 51.74 27.45 -24.33
C SER A 683 51.44 26.06 -24.90
N TYR A 684 50.35 25.44 -24.42
CA TYR A 684 49.92 24.10 -24.77
C TYR A 684 48.42 24.06 -25.02
N MET A 685 47.97 23.24 -25.98
CA MET A 685 46.55 22.94 -26.17
C MET A 685 46.20 21.59 -25.54
N MET A 686 45.19 21.58 -24.67
CA MET A 686 44.63 20.38 -24.05
C MET A 686 43.27 20.09 -24.71
N ASN A 687 43.05 18.85 -25.15
CA ASN A 687 41.77 18.39 -25.66
C ASN A 687 40.99 17.72 -24.53
N VAL A 688 39.77 18.17 -24.26
CA VAL A 688 38.85 17.53 -23.30
C VAL A 688 37.73 16.87 -24.10
N SER A 689 37.64 15.54 -24.04
CA SER A 689 36.58 14.74 -24.68
C SER A 689 35.54 14.26 -23.66
N VAL A 690 34.32 14.07 -24.15
CA VAL A 690 33.17 13.60 -23.37
C VAL A 690 32.55 12.40 -24.08
N SER A 691 32.28 11.33 -23.35
CA SER A 691 31.42 10.24 -23.80
C SER A 691 30.37 9.94 -22.74
N SER A 692 29.14 9.66 -23.16
CA SER A 692 28.04 9.31 -22.26
C SER A 692 27.01 8.48 -23.02
N PRO A 693 26.46 7.36 -22.47
CA PRO A 693 25.64 6.40 -23.21
C PRO A 693 24.40 6.97 -23.92
N TYR A 694 23.92 8.11 -23.42
CA TYR A 694 22.69 8.79 -23.83
C TYR A 694 22.92 10.11 -24.57
N PHE A 695 24.18 10.44 -24.88
CA PHE A 695 24.53 11.64 -25.65
C PHE A 695 25.41 11.28 -26.84
N TRP A 696 25.73 12.28 -27.67
CA TRP A 696 26.73 12.15 -28.74
C TRP A 696 28.10 12.61 -28.25
N ASP A 697 29.15 11.82 -28.52
CA ASP A 697 30.52 12.15 -28.10
C ASP A 697 30.94 13.53 -28.63
N THR A 698 31.54 14.35 -27.76
CA THR A 698 31.91 15.75 -28.04
C THR A 698 33.28 16.09 -27.45
N PHE A 699 33.84 17.24 -27.81
CA PHE A 699 35.10 17.73 -27.24
C PHE A 699 35.23 19.26 -27.26
N CYS A 700 35.99 19.81 -26.31
CA CYS A 700 36.48 21.19 -26.35
C CYS A 700 38.02 21.24 -26.29
N THR A 701 38.57 22.43 -26.44
CA THR A 701 40.01 22.69 -26.30
C THR A 701 40.26 23.80 -25.27
N ILE A 702 41.36 23.69 -24.53
CA ILE A 702 41.79 24.66 -23.51
C ILE A 702 43.27 24.99 -23.76
N GLU A 703 43.62 26.27 -23.73
CA GLU A 703 45.01 26.71 -23.76
C GLU A 703 45.58 26.79 -22.33
N LEU A 704 46.76 26.22 -22.12
CA LEU A 704 47.52 26.31 -20.88
C LEU A 704 48.82 27.07 -21.13
N GLN A 705 48.97 28.24 -20.50
CA GLN A 705 50.18 29.06 -20.54
C GLN A 705 50.91 28.94 -19.20
N SER A 706 52.04 28.22 -19.20
CA SER A 706 52.86 28.02 -18.00
C SER A 706 54.16 28.83 -18.06
N VAL A 707 54.51 29.49 -16.96
CA VAL A 707 55.74 30.29 -16.80
C VAL A 707 56.52 29.88 -15.54
N PHE A 708 57.82 30.08 -15.53
CA PHE A 708 58.61 29.87 -14.31
C PHE A 708 58.43 31.04 -13.33
N SER A 709 58.04 30.71 -12.09
CA SER A 709 57.93 31.68 -11.00
C SER A 709 59.29 32.17 -10.50
N THR A 710 59.33 33.41 -10.03
CA THR A 710 60.59 34.11 -9.74
C THR A 710 60.58 34.88 -8.42
N ASP A 711 61.70 34.84 -7.72
CA ASP A 711 61.98 35.68 -6.56
C ASP A 711 62.96 36.79 -6.93
N LEU A 712 62.81 37.97 -6.32
CA LEU A 712 63.75 39.08 -6.41
C LEU A 712 64.21 39.48 -5.01
N ASN A 713 65.35 38.92 -4.59
CA ASN A 713 65.99 39.31 -3.34
C ASN A 713 66.72 40.64 -3.51
N SER A 714 66.15 41.69 -2.93
CA SER A 714 66.78 43.00 -2.81
C SER A 714 67.82 43.03 -1.69
N PRO A 715 68.78 43.97 -1.71
CA PRO A 715 69.51 44.30 -0.50
C PRO A 715 68.54 44.90 0.53
N GLU A 716 68.82 44.71 1.82
CA GLU A 716 68.20 45.56 2.85
C GLU A 716 68.50 47.03 2.49
N GLY A 717 67.47 47.87 2.47
CA GLY A 717 67.54 49.21 1.87
C GLY A 717 68.59 50.11 2.55
N PRO A 718 69.02 51.22 1.90
CA PRO A 718 70.04 52.10 2.44
C PRO A 718 69.69 52.59 3.85
N ILE A 719 70.36 52.01 4.85
CA ILE A 719 70.15 52.26 6.28
C ILE A 719 70.57 53.70 6.63
N GLU A 720 71.51 54.25 5.86
CA GLU A 720 71.99 55.63 5.95
C GLU A 720 71.51 56.43 4.72
N PRO A 721 71.06 57.69 4.89
CA PRO A 721 70.64 58.53 3.77
C PRO A 721 71.78 58.82 2.79
N LEU A 722 71.48 58.91 1.49
CA LEU A 722 72.49 59.15 0.47
C LEU A 722 72.89 60.63 0.44
N VAL A 723 74.19 60.92 0.39
CA VAL A 723 74.67 62.31 0.39
C VAL A 723 74.63 62.87 -1.03
N PHE A 724 74.06 64.07 -1.18
CA PHE A 724 73.95 64.77 -2.46
C PHE A 724 75.29 64.79 -3.24
N GLY A 725 75.27 64.34 -4.50
CA GLY A 725 76.44 64.34 -5.38
C GLY A 725 77.52 63.29 -5.07
N ARG A 726 77.23 62.26 -4.26
CA ARG A 726 78.15 61.12 -4.01
C ARG A 726 77.65 59.83 -4.70
N PRO A 727 78.53 58.92 -5.18
CA PRO A 727 78.13 57.64 -5.76
C PRO A 727 77.85 56.56 -4.69
N HIS A 728 76.83 55.73 -4.92
CA HIS A 728 76.44 54.59 -4.07
C HIS A 728 76.05 53.38 -4.93
N SER A 729 76.27 52.14 -4.45
CA SER A 729 76.02 50.90 -5.22
C SER A 729 75.27 49.82 -4.42
N PHE A 730 74.42 49.03 -5.08
CA PHE A 730 73.46 48.09 -4.48
C PHE A 730 73.30 46.81 -5.32
N THR A 731 73.36 45.64 -4.70
CA THR A 731 73.28 44.33 -5.41
C THR A 731 71.96 43.61 -5.19
N PHE A 732 71.32 43.20 -6.29
CA PHE A 732 70.07 42.43 -6.33
C PHE A 732 70.34 40.99 -6.82
N SER A 733 69.52 40.02 -6.37
CA SER A 733 69.55 38.63 -6.85
C SER A 733 68.19 38.23 -7.39
N TYR A 734 68.13 37.86 -8.67
CA TYR A 734 66.90 37.47 -9.37
C TYR A 734 66.96 35.97 -9.69
N SER A 735 66.02 35.19 -9.17
CA SER A 735 66.13 33.72 -9.08
C SER A 735 64.82 32.99 -9.34
N LEU A 736 64.91 31.74 -9.80
CA LEU A 736 63.77 30.83 -9.90
C LEU A 736 63.33 30.38 -8.51
N LYS A 737 62.10 30.72 -8.13
CA LYS A 737 61.49 30.39 -6.82
C LYS A 737 61.44 28.89 -6.54
N LEU A 738 61.20 28.08 -7.58
CA LEU A 738 61.11 26.62 -7.52
C LEU A 738 62.40 25.92 -7.05
N ASN A 739 63.58 26.50 -7.27
CA ASN A 739 64.86 25.85 -6.97
C ASN A 739 66.00 26.79 -6.48
N GLY A 740 65.71 28.07 -6.27
CA GLY A 740 66.68 29.09 -5.84
C GLY A 740 67.78 29.42 -6.85
N SER A 741 67.69 28.97 -8.12
CA SER A 741 68.76 29.21 -9.10
C SER A 741 68.62 30.57 -9.80
N ASN A 742 69.72 31.34 -9.83
CA ASN A 742 69.71 32.69 -10.36
C ASN A 742 69.52 32.74 -11.89
N ILE A 743 68.66 33.66 -12.32
CA ILE A 743 68.23 33.83 -13.71
C ILE A 743 69.20 34.77 -14.43
N ARG A 744 70.09 34.20 -15.24
CA ARG A 744 71.11 34.95 -16.00
C ARG A 744 70.55 35.63 -17.25
N GLY A 745 71.10 36.79 -17.59
CA GLY A 745 70.72 37.59 -18.75
C GLY A 745 69.25 37.99 -18.74
N ALA A 746 68.71 38.39 -17.58
CA ALA A 746 67.46 39.13 -17.50
C ALA A 746 67.65 40.54 -18.09
N ASN A 747 66.64 41.05 -18.78
CA ASN A 747 66.62 42.44 -19.22
C ASN A 747 66.10 43.31 -18.06
N ILE A 748 66.89 44.27 -17.61
CA ILE A 748 66.49 45.19 -16.54
C ILE A 748 66.20 46.56 -17.16
N SER A 749 64.98 47.03 -16.96
CA SER A 749 64.62 48.42 -17.27
C SER A 749 64.42 49.21 -15.97
N VAL A 750 64.97 50.43 -15.95
CA VAL A 750 64.80 51.39 -14.86
C VAL A 750 63.83 52.47 -15.33
N SER A 751 62.84 52.79 -14.50
CA SER A 751 61.97 53.95 -14.71
C SER A 751 62.01 54.86 -13.48
N GLN A 752 62.04 56.18 -13.72
CA GLN A 752 62.60 57.15 -12.77
C GLN A 752 61.56 58.16 -12.26
N PHE A 753 61.60 58.44 -10.95
CA PHE A 753 61.09 59.67 -10.36
C PHE A 753 62.23 60.42 -9.67
N GLY A 754 62.98 61.22 -10.43
CA GLY A 754 64.09 62.03 -9.93
C GLY A 754 64.99 62.57 -11.04
N THR A 755 66.09 63.24 -10.67
CA THR A 755 67.22 63.51 -11.57
C THR A 755 68.52 63.12 -10.89
N GLY A 756 69.24 62.19 -11.52
CA GLY A 756 70.49 61.63 -11.05
C GLY A 756 70.92 60.51 -11.99
N ASP A 757 72.23 60.34 -12.17
CA ASP A 757 72.78 59.31 -13.05
C ASP A 757 72.72 57.94 -12.37
N TYR A 758 72.50 56.90 -13.14
CA TYR A 758 72.46 55.52 -12.68
C TYR A 758 73.02 54.57 -13.75
N ASP A 759 73.49 53.40 -13.31
CA ASP A 759 73.92 52.30 -14.18
C ASP A 759 73.52 50.96 -13.56
N VAL A 760 73.25 49.95 -14.40
CA VAL A 760 72.86 48.59 -13.97
C VAL A 760 73.58 47.55 -14.82
N GLU A 761 74.44 46.76 -14.18
CA GLU A 761 75.23 45.69 -14.80
C GLU A 761 74.88 44.31 -14.21
N GLU A 762 74.93 43.24 -15.02
CA GLU A 762 75.00 41.87 -14.48
C GLU A 762 76.44 41.61 -14.03
N ALA A 763 76.64 41.29 -12.76
CA ALA A 763 77.97 41.04 -12.19
C ALA A 763 78.43 39.61 -12.51
N GLU A 764 78.03 38.64 -11.68
CA GLU A 764 78.18 37.22 -11.99
C GLU A 764 76.95 36.45 -11.50
N ASN A 765 76.66 35.32 -12.14
CA ASN A 765 75.62 34.37 -11.71
C ASN A 765 74.23 35.01 -11.48
N GLY A 766 73.73 35.89 -12.35
CA GLY A 766 72.41 36.50 -12.20
C GLY A 766 72.26 37.40 -10.96
N LEU A 767 73.38 37.89 -10.43
CA LEU A 767 73.42 39.03 -9.52
C LEU A 767 73.56 40.33 -10.33
N TYR A 768 72.84 41.37 -9.94
CA TYR A 768 72.72 42.63 -10.67
C TYR A 768 73.11 43.80 -9.79
N ASN A 769 74.07 44.61 -10.23
CA ASN A 769 74.64 45.73 -9.48
C ASN A 769 74.07 47.06 -10.02
N LEU A 770 73.39 47.82 -9.18
CA LEU A 770 72.84 49.15 -9.44
C LEU A 770 73.72 50.21 -8.79
N THR A 771 74.28 51.14 -9.57
CA THR A 771 75.00 52.31 -9.06
C THR A 771 74.18 53.58 -9.29
N ILE A 772 74.20 54.52 -8.33
CA ILE A 772 73.38 55.75 -8.30
C ILE A 772 74.24 56.94 -7.89
N ILE A 773 74.08 58.09 -8.55
CA ILE A 773 74.60 59.40 -8.13
C ILE A 773 73.42 60.37 -7.91
N PRO A 774 73.04 60.68 -6.67
CA PRO A 774 71.87 61.53 -6.40
C PRO A 774 72.09 63.00 -6.79
N GLY A 775 71.28 63.50 -7.73
CA GLY A 775 71.32 64.89 -8.21
C GLY A 775 70.26 65.83 -7.62
N ASN A 776 69.34 65.33 -6.79
CA ASN A 776 68.30 66.10 -6.10
C ASN A 776 68.20 65.68 -4.63
N LEU A 777 67.85 66.62 -3.75
CA LEU A 777 67.57 66.38 -2.33
C LEU A 777 66.18 65.75 -2.09
N GLY A 778 65.97 65.19 -0.90
CA GLY A 778 64.70 64.61 -0.46
C GLY A 778 64.50 63.16 -0.90
N ASN A 779 63.29 62.63 -0.72
CA ASN A 779 62.96 61.25 -1.12
C ASN A 779 62.93 61.14 -2.66
N GLN A 780 63.72 60.22 -3.20
CA GLN A 780 63.74 59.85 -4.62
C GLN A 780 63.38 58.36 -4.76
N SER A 781 62.88 57.93 -5.92
CA SER A 781 62.59 56.51 -6.16
C SER A 781 62.86 56.08 -7.61
N LEU A 782 63.31 54.83 -7.72
CA LEU A 782 63.55 54.10 -8.97
C LEU A 782 62.66 52.86 -9.00
N VAL A 783 61.97 52.61 -10.10
CA VAL A 783 61.27 51.33 -10.32
C VAL A 783 62.11 50.48 -11.27
N LEU A 784 62.70 49.43 -10.73
CA LEU A 784 63.44 48.40 -11.45
C LEU A 784 62.47 47.33 -11.92
N THR A 785 62.56 46.92 -13.19
CA THR A 785 61.78 45.81 -13.76
C THR A 785 62.73 44.77 -14.34
N PHE A 786 62.74 43.57 -13.76
CA PHE A 786 63.54 42.42 -14.18
C PHE A 786 62.67 41.50 -15.05
N LYS A 787 63.07 41.27 -16.31
CA LYS A 787 62.28 40.46 -17.25
C LYS A 787 63.12 39.42 -17.98
N LYS A 788 62.60 38.19 -18.03
CA LYS A 788 63.17 37.08 -18.81
C LYS A 788 62.05 36.33 -19.53
N GLU A 789 62.31 35.86 -20.75
CA GLU A 789 61.37 35.04 -21.51
C GLU A 789 61.13 33.69 -20.79
N GLY A 790 59.89 33.21 -20.77
CA GLY A 790 59.47 32.02 -20.03
C GLY A 790 59.45 32.16 -18.50
N CYS A 791 59.73 33.35 -17.96
CA CYS A 791 59.73 33.63 -16.52
C CYS A 791 58.75 34.77 -16.19
N GLU A 792 58.17 34.72 -14.99
CA GLU A 792 57.49 35.87 -14.38
C GLU A 792 58.42 37.11 -14.36
N SER A 793 57.87 38.31 -14.47
CA SER A 793 58.65 39.56 -14.44
C SER A 793 58.55 40.23 -13.07
N GLN A 794 59.69 40.50 -12.42
CA GLN A 794 59.73 41.06 -11.07
C GLN A 794 59.99 42.57 -11.05
N TYR A 795 59.45 43.22 -10.02
CA TYR A 795 59.45 44.68 -9.87
C TYR A 795 59.96 45.08 -8.49
N TYR A 796 60.84 46.08 -8.43
CA TYR A 796 61.32 46.63 -7.15
C TYR A 796 61.33 48.16 -7.15
N ILE A 797 60.73 48.77 -6.11
CA ILE A 797 60.70 50.22 -5.92
C ILE A 797 61.82 50.63 -4.97
N PHE A 798 63.01 50.86 -5.51
CA PHE A 798 64.16 51.31 -4.75
C PHE A 798 63.98 52.78 -4.34
N THR A 799 63.61 53.01 -3.09
CA THR A 799 63.35 54.34 -2.52
C THR A 799 64.47 54.72 -1.57
N TYR A 800 64.96 55.96 -1.67
CA TYR A 800 66.05 56.48 -0.85
C TYR A 800 65.85 57.96 -0.52
N LEU A 801 66.28 58.36 0.68
CA LEU A 801 66.35 59.76 1.10
C LEU A 801 67.72 60.33 0.71
N VAL A 802 67.72 61.48 0.04
CA VAL A 802 68.94 62.23 -0.29
C VAL A 802 69.07 63.43 0.66
N VAL A 803 70.17 63.49 1.41
CA VAL A 803 70.46 64.54 2.40
C VAL A 803 71.47 65.56 1.89
N ARG A 804 71.48 66.72 2.56
CA ARG A 804 72.41 67.82 2.34
C ARG A 804 73.81 67.50 2.87
N VAL A 805 74.79 68.34 2.51
CA VAL A 805 76.15 68.23 3.06
C VAL A 805 76.17 68.83 4.48
N PRO A 806 76.61 68.07 5.50
CA PRO A 806 76.46 68.47 6.90
C PRO A 806 77.54 69.46 7.37
N ILE A 807 77.15 70.49 8.14
CA ILE A 807 78.05 71.52 8.69
C ILE A 807 77.98 71.62 10.23
N GLN A 808 79.02 72.22 10.81
CA GLN A 808 79.25 72.38 12.25
C GLN A 808 79.51 73.84 12.61
N VAL A 809 79.07 74.27 13.80
CA VAL A 809 79.16 75.65 14.32
C VAL A 809 79.82 75.67 15.71
N SER A 810 80.52 76.75 16.05
CA SER A 810 81.14 76.97 17.38
C SER A 810 81.16 78.45 17.79
N ILE A 811 81.26 78.73 19.09
CA ILE A 811 81.41 80.09 19.67
C ILE A 811 82.75 80.19 20.41
N GLU A 812 83.42 81.34 20.32
CA GLU A 812 84.71 81.59 20.98
C GLU A 812 84.63 82.63 22.15
N SER A 813 83.42 83.11 22.53
CA SER A 813 83.19 84.12 23.61
C SER A 813 82.33 83.64 24.81
N SER A 814 82.12 84.50 25.83
CA SER A 814 81.54 84.14 27.16
C SER A 814 80.15 84.72 27.46
N LEU A 815 79.26 83.94 28.09
CA LEU A 815 77.81 84.18 28.13
C LEU A 815 77.19 84.26 29.55
N VAL A 816 77.61 85.21 30.41
CA VAL A 816 77.01 85.40 31.76
C VAL A 816 76.90 86.89 32.10
N GLY A 817 75.77 87.30 32.68
CA GLY A 817 75.57 88.66 33.20
C GLY A 817 74.35 88.75 34.12
N VAL A 818 73.98 89.98 34.53
CA VAL A 818 72.81 90.27 35.37
C VAL A 818 71.65 90.75 34.50
N GLU A 819 70.42 90.60 35.01
CA GLU A 819 69.15 91.06 34.43
C GLU A 819 69.18 92.55 33.97
N GLY A 820 69.67 92.79 32.75
CA GLY A 820 69.75 94.12 32.11
C GLY A 820 71.07 94.51 31.41
N ASP A 821 72.17 93.75 31.55
CA ASP A 821 73.51 94.12 31.01
C ASP A 821 73.78 93.63 29.56
N SER A 822 74.92 93.97 28.92
CA SER A 822 75.26 93.58 27.52
C SER A 822 76.71 93.09 27.30
N ILE A 823 76.94 92.22 26.30
CA ILE A 823 78.20 91.46 26.02
C ILE A 823 78.44 91.19 24.51
N ASP A 824 79.68 90.87 24.11
CA ASP A 824 80.09 90.62 22.70
C ASP A 824 80.19 89.11 22.32
N LEU A 825 80.05 88.80 21.02
CA LEU A 825 79.84 87.45 20.47
C LEU A 825 80.70 87.14 19.21
N GLU A 826 81.39 85.99 19.19
CA GLU A 826 82.20 85.48 18.04
C GLU A 826 81.84 84.02 17.71
N ILE A 827 81.69 83.70 16.42
CA ILE A 827 81.05 82.48 15.88
C ILE A 827 81.87 81.91 14.69
N LYS A 828 81.95 80.58 14.52
CA LYS A 828 82.74 79.92 13.45
C LYS A 828 82.08 78.67 12.85
N VAL A 829 82.28 78.40 11.55
CA VAL A 829 81.52 77.40 10.75
C VAL A 829 82.41 76.58 9.77
N THR A 830 82.26 75.24 9.78
CA THR A 830 82.98 74.28 8.90
C THR A 830 82.09 73.12 8.40
N GLU A 831 82.43 72.51 7.27
CA GLU A 831 81.88 71.21 6.83
C GLU A 831 82.33 70.11 7.79
N SER A 832 81.46 69.15 8.07
CA SER A 832 81.68 68.14 9.12
C SER A 832 82.15 66.77 8.60
N ASP A 833 81.85 66.42 7.34
CA ASP A 833 82.38 65.22 6.68
C ASP A 833 83.76 65.46 6.07
N THR A 834 84.06 66.70 5.64
CA THR A 834 85.34 67.08 5.00
C THR A 834 86.28 67.91 5.89
N GLY A 835 85.74 68.77 6.78
CA GLY A 835 86.50 69.76 7.55
C GLY A 835 86.73 71.11 6.87
N GLU A 836 86.22 71.33 5.65
CA GLU A 836 86.47 72.57 4.87
C GLU A 836 85.67 73.80 5.39
N PRO A 837 86.15 75.05 5.23
CA PRO A 837 85.50 76.24 5.79
C PRO A 837 84.27 76.71 4.99
N VAL A 838 83.14 76.92 5.69
CA VAL A 838 81.84 77.24 5.07
C VAL A 838 81.71 78.74 4.83
N THR A 839 82.42 79.23 3.82
CA THR A 839 82.39 80.65 3.40
C THR A 839 81.05 81.06 2.79
N ASN A 840 80.72 82.37 2.86
CA ASN A 840 79.51 82.97 2.31
C ASN A 840 78.21 82.35 2.84
N ALA A 841 78.17 81.94 4.10
CA ALA A 841 76.94 81.52 4.76
C ALA A 841 76.27 82.71 5.44
N THR A 842 74.93 82.71 5.52
CA THR A 842 74.20 83.70 6.32
C THR A 842 74.16 83.22 7.77
N VAL A 843 74.73 84.00 8.70
CA VAL A 843 74.79 83.66 10.13
C VAL A 843 73.91 84.61 10.95
N VAL A 844 72.98 84.03 11.71
CA VAL A 844 71.99 84.73 12.54
C VAL A 844 72.03 84.16 13.95
N TYR A 845 71.81 85.00 14.95
CA TYR A 845 71.74 84.58 16.36
C TYR A 845 70.48 85.13 17.04
N GLY A 846 70.12 84.57 18.20
CA GLY A 846 69.09 85.13 19.07
C GLY A 846 69.12 84.60 20.49
N ILE A 847 68.62 85.40 21.43
CA ILE A 847 68.45 85.05 22.85
C ILE A 847 66.99 84.66 23.09
N PHE A 848 66.79 83.49 23.69
CA PHE A 848 65.49 82.92 24.03
C PHE A 848 65.41 82.64 25.54
N PRO A 849 64.27 82.85 26.21
CA PRO A 849 64.00 82.20 27.48
C PRO A 849 63.83 80.69 27.25
N ALA A 850 64.04 79.86 28.27
CA ALA A 850 63.89 78.41 28.12
C ALA A 850 62.47 77.96 27.69
N VAL A 851 61.45 78.81 27.85
CA VAL A 851 60.14 78.70 27.18
C VAL A 851 59.63 80.09 26.81
N GLY A 852 59.60 80.43 25.52
CA GLY A 852 59.07 81.69 24.98
C GLY A 852 59.72 82.10 23.66
N ASP A 853 59.20 83.16 23.05
CA ASP A 853 59.76 83.74 21.82
C ASP A 853 61.10 84.45 22.09
N SER A 854 61.86 84.74 21.04
CA SER A 854 63.16 85.42 21.13
C SER A 854 63.03 86.83 21.70
N ILE A 855 63.83 87.16 22.71
CA ILE A 855 63.87 88.49 23.33
C ILE A 855 64.77 89.44 22.53
N GLU A 856 65.80 88.90 21.86
CA GLU A 856 66.71 89.63 20.99
C GLU A 856 67.17 88.72 19.84
N THR A 857 67.37 89.28 18.65
CA THR A 857 67.87 88.58 17.44
C THR A 857 68.72 89.52 16.58
N GLY A 858 69.75 89.01 15.93
CA GLY A 858 70.56 89.78 14.98
C GLY A 858 71.40 88.91 14.04
N SER A 859 72.05 89.54 13.07
CA SER A 859 72.97 88.88 12.13
C SER A 859 74.42 89.09 12.56
N ALA A 860 75.29 88.13 12.24
CA ALA A 860 76.74 88.24 12.44
C ALA A 860 77.46 88.42 11.09
N GLU A 861 78.41 89.36 10.99
CA GLU A 861 79.15 89.65 9.74
C GLU A 861 80.45 88.83 9.64
N GLU A 862 80.77 88.31 8.45
CA GLU A 862 81.95 87.43 8.23
C GLU A 862 83.26 88.23 8.38
N SER A 863 84.02 87.94 9.44
CA SER A 863 85.28 88.60 9.79
C SER A 863 86.48 88.01 9.03
N SER A 864 86.41 86.71 8.73
CA SER A 864 87.39 85.93 7.98
C SER A 864 86.73 84.62 7.51
N PRO A 865 87.30 83.87 6.54
CA PRO A 865 86.64 82.71 5.93
C PRO A 865 86.07 81.69 6.94
N GLY A 866 84.74 81.70 7.10
CA GLY A 866 84.02 80.86 8.06
C GLY A 866 84.01 81.35 9.52
N SER A 867 84.25 82.63 9.81
CA SER A 867 84.13 83.24 11.16
C SER A 867 83.36 84.57 11.14
N TYR A 868 82.54 84.85 12.17
CA TYR A 868 81.48 85.87 12.18
C TYR A 868 81.33 86.55 13.57
N LEU A 869 80.94 87.84 13.64
CA LEU A 869 80.93 88.66 14.88
C LEU A 869 79.59 89.39 15.19
N ALA A 870 79.26 89.59 16.49
CA ALA A 870 78.01 90.16 17.01
C ALA A 870 78.10 90.75 18.46
N SER A 871 77.00 91.31 19.01
CA SER A 871 76.89 91.86 20.39
C SER A 871 75.42 91.85 20.90
N ILE A 872 75.16 91.57 22.19
CA ILE A 872 73.86 91.10 22.75
C ILE A 872 73.58 91.51 24.22
N THR A 873 72.34 91.35 24.72
CA THR A 873 71.81 91.87 26.01
C THR A 873 71.13 90.80 26.90
N ILE A 874 71.26 90.90 28.24
CA ILE A 874 70.79 89.92 29.24
C ILE A 874 69.37 90.25 29.78
N PRO A 875 68.38 89.33 29.79
CA PRO A 875 66.99 89.65 30.18
C PRO A 875 66.60 89.46 31.67
N THR A 876 65.43 89.97 32.05
CA THR A 876 64.84 89.95 33.42
C THR A 876 64.10 88.67 33.76
N SER A 877 64.35 88.15 34.96
CA SER A 877 64.23 86.75 35.36
C SER A 877 62.88 86.04 35.22
N ASP A 878 62.92 84.91 34.51
CA ASP A 878 62.03 83.77 34.69
C ASP A 878 62.83 82.55 35.18
N SER A 879 62.21 81.58 35.89
CA SER A 879 62.91 80.61 36.76
C SER A 879 63.72 79.52 36.06
N ASN A 880 63.89 79.67 34.75
CA ASN A 880 64.28 78.62 33.82
C ASN A 880 65.50 79.01 32.98
N GLY A 881 66.03 80.23 33.15
CA GLY A 881 67.17 80.75 32.39
C GLY A 881 66.87 81.07 30.91
N TYR A 882 67.93 81.47 30.22
CA TYR A 882 67.95 81.86 28.81
C TYR A 882 68.99 81.05 28.03
N ARG A 883 68.89 81.09 26.71
CA ARG A 883 69.86 80.50 25.79
C ARG A 883 70.11 81.39 24.59
N LEU A 884 71.37 81.53 24.22
CA LEU A 884 71.78 82.00 22.89
C LEU A 884 71.64 80.82 21.91
N ARG A 885 71.03 81.04 20.75
CA ARG A 885 71.04 80.13 19.59
C ARG A 885 71.76 80.80 18.42
N VAL A 886 72.46 80.01 17.60
CA VAL A 886 73.03 80.43 16.31
C VAL A 886 72.48 79.55 15.19
N GLN A 887 72.04 80.17 14.10
CA GLN A 887 71.50 79.56 12.89
C GLN A 887 72.37 79.96 11.69
N VAL A 888 72.64 78.99 10.79
CA VAL A 888 73.53 79.17 9.64
C VAL A 888 72.86 78.65 8.38
N GLU A 889 72.77 79.46 7.34
CA GLU A 889 72.07 79.12 6.09
C GLU A 889 73.00 79.18 4.86
N LYS A 890 73.04 78.08 4.12
CA LYS A 890 73.73 77.94 2.82
C LYS A 890 73.06 76.85 1.97
N ALA A 891 72.91 77.08 0.67
CA ALA A 891 72.20 76.15 -0.22
C ALA A 891 72.90 74.79 -0.36
N ASN A 892 72.14 73.70 -0.26
CA ASN A 892 72.59 72.30 -0.22
C ASN A 892 73.45 71.90 0.99
N PHE A 893 73.58 72.77 2.00
CA PHE A 893 74.20 72.47 3.29
C PHE A 893 73.17 72.50 4.43
N GLU A 894 73.49 71.83 5.53
CA GLU A 894 72.60 71.68 6.71
C GLU A 894 73.43 71.60 7.99
N SER A 895 73.12 72.42 9.00
CA SER A 895 73.78 72.31 10.31
C SER A 895 73.30 71.03 10.97
N ILE A 896 74.22 70.16 11.40
CA ILE A 896 73.85 68.90 12.09
C ILE A 896 73.05 69.22 13.36
N ASP A 897 73.53 70.22 14.09
CA ASP A 897 72.97 70.65 15.36
C ASP A 897 72.53 72.12 15.30
N ASP A 898 71.44 72.40 15.99
CA ASP A 898 70.90 73.72 16.30
C ASP A 898 71.79 74.33 17.42
N PHE A 899 72.87 75.04 17.05
CA PHE A 899 73.86 75.50 18.02
C PHE A 899 73.21 76.36 19.12
N SER A 900 73.38 75.99 20.40
CA SER A 900 72.91 76.81 21.53
C SER A 900 73.76 76.69 22.80
N ALA A 901 73.75 77.75 23.61
CA ALA A 901 74.50 77.89 24.87
C ALA A 901 73.71 78.72 25.91
N GLU A 902 74.00 78.58 27.21
CA GLU A 902 73.16 79.05 28.34
C GLU A 902 73.53 80.44 28.91
N LEU A 903 72.55 81.10 29.56
CA LEU A 903 72.54 82.50 30.06
C LEU A 903 71.50 82.58 31.25
N VAL A 904 71.69 83.30 32.38
CA VAL A 904 71.18 82.84 33.75
C VAL A 904 70.30 83.82 34.63
N SER A 905 69.26 83.36 35.40
CA SER A 905 68.25 84.20 36.19
C SER A 905 67.31 83.51 37.31
N LEU A 906 66.37 84.19 38.06
CA LEU A 906 65.66 83.76 39.36
C LEU A 906 64.16 84.27 39.71
N VAL A 907 63.16 83.52 40.32
CA VAL A 907 61.72 84.05 40.55
C VAL A 907 60.75 83.47 41.70
N ASN A 908 59.39 83.70 41.64
CA ASN A 908 58.31 83.57 42.70
C ASN A 908 56.81 83.32 42.18
N GLN A 909 55.79 82.86 42.98
CA GLN A 909 54.38 82.45 42.53
C GLN A 909 53.19 82.41 43.60
N GLN A 910 51.86 82.51 43.23
CA GLN A 910 50.64 82.08 44.04
C GLN A 910 49.22 81.95 43.30
N ALA A 911 48.40 80.86 43.50
CA ALA A 911 46.88 80.68 43.39
C ALA A 911 46.21 79.58 42.44
N ARG A 912 45.15 78.81 42.89
CA ARG A 912 44.12 77.99 42.10
C ARG A 912 43.13 77.07 42.93
N LEU A 913 41.81 76.87 42.59
CA LEU A 913 40.89 75.69 42.93
C LEU A 913 39.37 75.79 42.50
N VAL A 914 38.58 74.67 42.55
CA VAL A 914 37.05 74.45 42.58
C VAL A 914 36.32 73.71 41.39
N TYR A 915 35.51 72.64 41.65
CA TYR A 915 34.47 72.00 40.76
C TYR A 915 33.62 70.85 41.44
N TYR A 916 32.30 70.63 41.14
CA TYR A 916 31.47 69.34 41.18
C TYR A 916 29.91 69.48 41.36
N GLY A 917 29.05 68.58 40.79
CA GLY A 917 27.69 68.19 41.36
C GLY A 917 26.45 67.80 40.46
N THR A 918 25.53 66.93 40.99
CA THR A 918 24.05 66.70 40.73
C THR A 918 23.46 65.55 39.82
N ARG A 919 22.43 64.78 40.32
CA ARG A 919 21.10 64.36 39.68
C ARG A 919 20.33 63.17 40.33
N ILE A 920 18.96 63.16 40.30
CA ILE A 920 17.98 62.07 40.66
C ILE A 920 16.60 62.24 39.91
N GLY A 921 15.84 61.15 39.62
CA GLY A 921 14.34 61.12 39.43
C GLY A 921 13.78 61.09 37.97
N GLY A 922 12.51 60.70 37.67
CA GLY A 922 11.43 60.02 38.46
C GLY A 922 9.97 60.07 37.85
N ILE A 923 9.07 59.13 38.23
CA ILE A 923 7.56 59.07 38.07
C ILE A 923 6.93 58.79 36.67
N LEU A 924 6.03 57.77 36.57
CA LEU A 924 4.76 57.75 35.77
C LEU A 924 4.01 56.39 35.88
N ALA A 925 2.89 56.28 36.62
CA ALA A 925 2.22 54.98 36.84
C ALA A 925 0.74 55.03 37.37
N PHE A 926 -0.25 55.55 36.62
CA PHE A 926 -1.60 55.75 37.21
C PHE A 926 -2.88 55.71 36.32
N LEU A 927 -2.90 55.18 35.09
CA LEU A 927 -4.04 55.40 34.15
C LEU A 927 -4.68 54.18 33.45
N ALA A 928 -4.47 52.93 33.91
CA ALA A 928 -4.86 51.73 33.13
C ALA A 928 -6.10 50.91 33.60
N ILE A 929 -6.67 51.18 34.78
CA ILE A 929 -7.34 50.10 35.56
C ILE A 929 -8.84 49.87 35.26
N SER A 930 -9.62 50.88 34.85
CA SER A 930 -11.08 50.84 34.97
C SER A 930 -11.87 50.11 33.86
N GLY A 931 -11.25 49.68 32.76
CA GLY A 931 -11.96 49.08 31.61
C GLY A 931 -12.18 47.56 31.64
N VAL A 932 -11.45 46.81 32.47
CA VAL A 932 -11.24 45.36 32.27
C VAL A 932 -12.32 44.47 32.91
N VAL A 933 -13.04 44.97 33.93
CA VAL A 933 -13.76 44.10 34.89
C VAL A 933 -15.01 43.41 34.29
N TYR A 934 -15.75 44.04 33.37
CA TYR A 934 -17.05 43.54 32.94
C TYR A 934 -16.98 42.35 31.94
N THR A 935 -15.92 42.25 31.13
CA THR A 935 -15.78 41.18 30.13
C THR A 935 -15.29 39.85 30.74
N LEU A 936 -14.61 39.90 31.88
CA LEU A 936 -14.10 38.70 32.57
C LEU A 936 -15.22 37.80 33.12
N TYR A 937 -16.29 38.38 33.65
CA TYR A 937 -17.37 37.60 34.29
C TYR A 937 -18.10 36.68 33.31
N ARG A 938 -18.36 37.15 32.07
CA ARG A 938 -19.00 36.33 31.03
C ARG A 938 -18.05 35.28 30.43
N ARG A 939 -16.73 35.52 30.44
CA ARG A 939 -15.74 34.48 30.06
C ARG A 939 -15.71 33.34 31.08
N LYS A 940 -15.68 33.65 32.39
CA LYS A 940 -15.52 32.62 33.44
C LYS A 940 -16.57 31.52 33.39
N LYS A 941 -17.86 31.85 33.26
CA LYS A 941 -18.93 30.82 33.27
C LYS A 941 -18.94 29.94 32.00
N ASN A 942 -18.44 30.44 30.86
CA ASN A 942 -18.25 29.62 29.67
C ASN A 942 -16.99 28.73 29.79
N ALA A 943 -15.92 29.22 30.44
CA ALA A 943 -14.73 28.44 30.72
C ALA A 943 -15.06 27.22 31.62
N GLU A 944 -15.78 27.43 32.72
CA GLU A 944 -16.19 26.35 33.64
C GLU A 944 -16.97 25.19 32.96
N TYR A 945 -17.71 25.48 31.87
CA TYR A 945 -18.41 24.47 31.08
C TYR A 945 -17.53 23.81 30.02
N GLN A 946 -16.63 24.56 29.38
CA GLN A 946 -15.67 24.02 28.42
C GLN A 946 -14.60 23.15 29.10
N GLU A 947 -14.15 23.52 30.30
CA GLU A 947 -13.31 22.67 31.16
C GLU A 947 -14.00 21.33 31.47
N ALA A 948 -15.28 21.34 31.80
CA ALA A 948 -16.05 20.13 32.08
C ALA A 948 -16.18 19.24 30.83
N LEU A 949 -16.41 19.83 29.65
CA LEU A 949 -16.43 19.10 28.38
C LEU A 949 -15.04 18.55 27.99
N ALA A 950 -13.96 19.27 28.25
CA ALA A 950 -12.60 18.79 28.01
C ALA A 950 -12.25 17.59 28.90
N VAL A 951 -12.63 17.61 30.18
CA VAL A 951 -12.47 16.43 31.06
C VAL A 951 -13.37 15.28 30.61
N LYS A 952 -14.60 15.53 30.14
CA LYS A 952 -15.44 14.45 29.58
C LYS A 952 -14.75 13.77 28.38
N ARG A 953 -14.23 14.55 27.43
CA ARG A 953 -13.51 14.00 26.26
C ARG A 953 -12.32 13.16 26.66
N ARG A 954 -11.52 13.56 27.66
CA ARG A 954 -10.43 12.71 28.19
C ARG A 954 -10.91 11.34 28.67
N PHE A 955 -12.10 11.26 29.28
CA PHE A 955 -12.69 9.98 29.71
C PHE A 955 -13.20 9.17 28.51
N GLU A 956 -13.83 9.81 27.52
CA GLU A 956 -14.31 9.17 26.29
C GLU A 956 -13.12 8.63 25.47
N ASP A 957 -12.17 9.50 25.09
CA ASP A 957 -10.94 9.20 24.37
C ASP A 957 -10.15 8.05 25.03
N ALA A 958 -9.91 8.11 26.35
CA ALA A 958 -9.25 7.03 27.07
C ALA A 958 -10.07 5.73 27.03
N SER A 959 -11.39 5.80 27.28
CA SER A 959 -12.26 4.62 27.29
C SER A 959 -12.44 3.96 25.94
N ASP A 960 -12.20 4.68 24.84
CA ASP A 960 -12.23 4.13 23.48
C ASP A 960 -10.97 3.31 23.16
N LEU A 961 -9.86 3.49 23.88
CA LEU A 961 -8.65 2.69 23.70
C LEU A 961 -8.91 1.21 24.04
N ILE A 962 -8.55 0.33 23.11
CA ILE A 962 -8.60 -1.14 23.20
C ILE A 962 -7.23 -1.68 23.64
N GLY A 963 -6.14 -1.10 23.13
CA GLY A 963 -4.78 -1.46 23.50
C GLY A 963 -3.72 -0.61 22.79
N ILE A 964 -2.47 -0.80 23.20
CA ILE A 964 -1.27 -0.23 22.58
C ILE A 964 -0.27 -1.36 22.34
N ILE A 965 0.42 -1.32 21.20
CA ILE A 965 1.58 -2.18 20.92
C ILE A 965 2.70 -1.29 20.37
N VAL A 966 3.92 -1.46 20.89
CA VAL A 966 5.13 -0.83 20.35
C VAL A 966 5.94 -1.92 19.67
N LEU A 967 6.11 -1.83 18.36
CA LEU A 967 6.87 -2.78 17.54
C LEU A 967 8.25 -2.24 17.21
N HIS A 968 9.27 -3.10 17.13
CA HIS A 968 10.53 -2.73 16.49
C HIS A 968 10.38 -2.74 14.96
N LYS A 969 10.62 -1.58 14.33
CA LYS A 969 10.28 -1.28 12.93
C LYS A 969 10.84 -2.30 11.94
N ASP A 970 12.09 -2.69 12.15
CA ASP A 970 12.88 -3.50 11.22
C ASP A 970 12.66 -5.02 11.38
N SER A 971 11.89 -5.45 12.39
CA SER A 971 11.68 -6.87 12.71
C SER A 971 10.22 -7.27 12.98
N GLY A 972 9.32 -6.31 13.17
CA GLY A 972 7.91 -6.57 13.51
C GLY A 972 7.65 -7.19 14.88
N LEU A 973 8.70 -7.44 15.68
CA LEU A 973 8.59 -7.97 17.03
C LEU A 973 8.00 -6.90 17.98
N PRO A 974 7.02 -7.24 18.82
CA PRO A 974 6.62 -6.37 19.92
C PRO A 974 7.77 -6.19 20.91
N VAL A 975 8.00 -4.93 21.28
CA VAL A 975 8.89 -4.47 22.36
C VAL A 975 8.09 -4.21 23.64
N TYR A 976 6.80 -3.89 23.47
CA TYR A 976 5.83 -3.71 24.55
C TYR A 976 4.42 -3.89 24.00
N SER A 977 3.53 -4.47 24.80
CA SER A 977 2.11 -4.63 24.48
C SER A 977 1.25 -4.44 25.72
N LYS A 978 0.09 -3.79 25.54
CA LYS A 978 -0.91 -3.63 26.59
C LYS A 978 -2.31 -3.63 26.02
N ILE A 979 -2.91 -4.82 26.00
CA ILE A 979 -4.31 -5.04 25.61
C ILE A 979 -5.21 -4.77 26.82
N LEU A 980 -5.97 -3.67 26.75
CA LEU A 980 -6.81 -3.13 27.82
C LEU A 980 -8.24 -3.71 27.79
N LYS A 981 -8.65 -4.23 26.64
CA LYS A 981 -9.88 -4.99 26.40
C LYS A 981 -9.49 -6.25 25.61
N GLY A 982 -9.62 -7.42 26.22
CA GLY A 982 -9.27 -8.70 25.59
C GLY A 982 -10.13 -9.04 24.36
N GLY A 983 -9.70 -10.04 23.59
CA GLY A 983 -10.38 -10.47 22.35
C GLY A 983 -9.50 -10.39 21.09
N PHE A 984 -8.26 -9.91 21.23
CA PHE A 984 -7.27 -9.85 20.15
C PHE A 984 -6.04 -10.69 20.49
N ASP A 985 -5.47 -11.34 19.48
CA ASP A 985 -4.15 -11.98 19.56
C ASP A 985 -3.08 -10.97 19.12
N GLU A 986 -2.14 -10.71 20.02
CA GLU A 986 -1.04 -9.76 19.81
C GLU A 986 -0.14 -10.14 18.64
N SER A 987 0.10 -11.43 18.43
CA SER A 987 0.95 -11.90 17.34
C SER A 987 0.32 -11.63 15.96
N VAL A 988 -1.01 -11.77 15.88
CA VAL A 988 -1.79 -11.49 14.67
C VAL A 988 -1.82 -10.00 14.36
N ILE A 989 -2.03 -9.14 15.37
CA ILE A 989 -1.98 -7.68 15.16
C ILE A 989 -0.57 -7.21 14.78
N SER A 990 0.47 -7.71 15.46
CA SER A 990 1.85 -7.32 15.19
C SER A 990 2.28 -7.67 13.76
N ALA A 991 1.93 -8.89 13.29
CA ALA A 991 2.18 -9.30 11.92
C ALA A 991 1.40 -8.45 10.89
N PHE A 992 0.12 -8.16 11.15
CA PHE A 992 -0.72 -7.34 10.27
C PHE A 992 -0.20 -5.89 10.14
N ILE A 993 0.19 -5.26 11.24
CA ILE A 993 0.76 -3.90 11.25
C ILE A 993 2.09 -3.89 10.50
N THR A 994 2.98 -4.86 10.78
CA THR A 994 4.29 -4.96 10.11
C THR A 994 4.14 -5.10 8.59
N ALA A 995 3.22 -5.96 8.13
CA ALA A 995 2.94 -6.15 6.71
C ALA A 995 2.44 -4.87 6.03
N ILE A 996 1.54 -4.11 6.66
CA ILE A 996 1.01 -2.87 6.09
C ILE A 996 2.04 -1.74 6.12
N SER A 997 2.86 -1.62 7.17
CA SER A 997 3.95 -0.63 7.20
C SER A 997 5.03 -0.93 6.16
N HIS A 998 5.42 -2.20 5.97
CA HIS A 998 6.36 -2.60 4.92
C HIS A 998 5.80 -2.27 3.53
N PHE A 999 4.57 -2.71 3.24
CA PHE A 999 3.88 -2.40 1.98
C PHE A 999 3.82 -0.89 1.72
N ARG A 1000 3.44 -0.06 2.72
CA ARG A 1000 3.43 1.41 2.54
C ARG A 1000 4.81 1.99 2.26
N SER A 1001 5.86 1.47 2.90
CA SER A 1001 7.23 1.96 2.71
C SER A 1001 7.77 1.73 1.29
N GLU A 1002 7.18 0.80 0.53
CA GLU A 1002 7.50 0.57 -0.88
C GLU A 1002 6.82 1.58 -1.83
N PHE A 1003 5.71 2.24 -1.42
CA PHE A 1003 4.96 3.18 -2.27
C PHE A 1003 5.14 4.67 -1.92
N ASP A 1004 5.38 5.03 -0.65
CA ASP A 1004 5.54 6.43 -0.21
C ASP A 1004 6.99 6.94 -0.40
N SER A 1005 7.47 6.92 -1.65
CA SER A 1005 8.87 7.23 -2.01
C SER A 1005 9.29 8.70 -1.88
N GLU A 1006 8.37 9.61 -1.61
CA GLU A 1006 8.63 11.06 -1.45
C GLU A 1006 8.04 11.65 -0.14
N SER A 1007 8.70 11.43 1.02
CA SER A 1007 8.94 12.52 2.01
C SER A 1007 9.69 12.07 3.27
N MET A 1008 10.85 12.71 3.56
CA MET A 1008 11.48 12.65 4.89
C MET A 1008 10.67 13.38 5.99
N GLU A 1009 9.61 14.10 5.63
CA GLU A 1009 8.69 14.78 6.56
C GLU A 1009 7.67 13.84 7.24
N ALA A 1010 7.71 12.53 6.96
CA ALA A 1010 6.77 11.56 7.51
C ALA A 1010 6.98 11.21 9.01
N LYS A 1011 8.16 11.49 9.59
CA LYS A 1011 8.44 11.22 11.01
C LYS A 1011 7.41 11.88 11.93
N TRP A 1012 6.92 11.14 12.93
CA TRP A 1012 5.88 11.59 13.88
C TRP A 1012 4.53 11.94 13.23
N LYS A 1013 4.24 11.49 12.01
CA LYS A 1013 2.90 11.59 11.39
C LYS A 1013 2.05 10.40 11.86
N ILE A 1014 0.75 10.64 12.07
CA ILE A 1014 -0.20 9.59 12.42
C ILE A 1014 -0.65 8.91 11.13
N LEU A 1015 -0.40 7.61 11.04
CA LEU A 1015 -0.76 6.75 9.92
C LEU A 1015 -2.04 5.97 10.28
N PRO A 1016 -3.18 6.21 9.61
CA PRO A 1016 -4.31 5.30 9.70
C PRO A 1016 -3.96 4.00 8.96
N ILE A 1017 -4.02 2.87 9.67
CA ILE A 1017 -3.82 1.52 9.13
C ILE A 1017 -5.19 0.89 8.81
N SER A 1018 -6.16 1.06 9.71
CA SER A 1018 -7.58 0.72 9.52
C SER A 1018 -8.43 1.76 10.26
N ASP A 1019 -9.76 1.69 10.22
CA ASP A 1019 -10.59 2.63 11.00
C ASP A 1019 -10.28 2.59 12.51
N ILE A 1020 -9.93 1.41 13.03
CA ILE A 1020 -9.64 1.14 14.45
C ILE A 1020 -8.16 1.11 14.83
N ILE A 1021 -7.21 1.16 13.88
CA ILE A 1021 -5.76 1.19 14.18
C ILE A 1021 -5.11 2.47 13.66
N ARG A 1022 -4.40 3.18 14.55
CA ARG A 1022 -3.48 4.27 14.24
C ARG A 1022 -2.06 3.83 14.56
N ALA A 1023 -1.08 4.18 13.74
CA ALA A 1023 0.34 4.04 14.05
C ALA A 1023 1.04 5.39 14.00
N VAL A 1024 2.13 5.53 14.75
CA VAL A 1024 3.09 6.63 14.65
C VAL A 1024 4.48 6.02 14.61
N GLU A 1025 5.25 6.32 13.58
CA GLU A 1025 6.62 5.84 13.43
C GLU A 1025 7.62 6.80 14.10
N THR A 1026 8.59 6.21 14.79
CA THR A 1026 9.73 6.89 15.42
C THR A 1026 10.97 6.73 14.51
N GLU A 1027 12.20 6.77 15.04
CA GLU A 1027 13.39 6.35 14.30
C GLU A 1027 13.37 4.82 14.07
N ASN A 1028 13.31 4.04 15.16
CA ASN A 1028 13.51 2.58 15.17
C ASN A 1028 12.24 1.77 15.55
N LEU A 1029 11.16 2.43 15.97
CA LEU A 1029 9.95 1.81 16.50
C LEU A 1029 8.68 2.26 15.78
N ILE A 1030 7.60 1.49 15.96
CA ILE A 1030 6.24 1.82 15.51
C ILE A 1030 5.32 1.74 16.73
N CYS A 1031 4.81 2.89 17.17
CA CYS A 1031 3.81 2.97 18.23
C CYS A 1031 2.41 2.83 17.63
N ALA A 1032 1.76 1.69 17.85
CA ALA A 1032 0.42 1.40 17.36
C ALA A 1032 -0.63 1.47 18.47
N PHE A 1033 -1.77 2.10 18.15
CA PHE A 1033 -2.88 2.34 19.05
C PHE A 1033 -4.16 1.76 18.44
N ILE A 1034 -4.88 0.96 19.22
CA ILE A 1034 -6.11 0.29 18.81
C ILE A 1034 -7.27 0.97 19.54
N THR A 1035 -8.27 1.50 18.82
CA THR A 1035 -9.42 2.23 19.38
C THR A 1035 -10.76 1.69 18.87
N VAL A 1036 -11.83 1.87 19.65
CA VAL A 1036 -13.21 1.52 19.24
C VAL A 1036 -13.73 2.51 18.18
N SER A 1037 -13.48 3.80 18.38
CA SER A 1037 -13.86 4.88 17.48
C SER A 1037 -12.66 5.45 16.74
N LYS A 1038 -12.89 6.32 15.74
CA LYS A 1038 -11.84 7.26 15.32
C LYS A 1038 -11.48 8.19 16.51
N PRO A 1039 -10.21 8.31 16.89
CA PRO A 1039 -9.78 9.18 18.00
C PRO A 1039 -10.08 10.67 17.76
N SER A 1040 -10.19 11.44 18.85
CA SER A 1040 -10.32 12.90 18.79
C SER A 1040 -9.02 13.57 18.33
N GLU A 1041 -9.06 14.80 17.79
CA GLU A 1041 -7.85 15.57 17.43
C GLU A 1041 -6.87 15.73 18.61
N ILE A 1042 -7.39 15.78 19.85
CA ILE A 1042 -6.60 15.88 21.08
C ILE A 1042 -5.99 14.52 21.44
N GLN A 1043 -6.70 13.44 21.20
CA GLN A 1043 -6.19 12.08 21.37
C GLN A 1043 -5.14 11.72 20.31
N GLU A 1044 -5.34 12.15 19.06
CA GLU A 1044 -4.36 12.03 17.97
C GLU A 1044 -3.06 12.77 18.35
N ASP A 1045 -3.13 14.03 18.80
CA ASP A 1045 -1.93 14.76 19.27
C ASP A 1045 -1.25 14.07 20.48
N ARG A 1046 -2.01 13.42 21.36
CA ARG A 1046 -1.47 12.64 22.49
C ARG A 1046 -0.85 11.30 22.08
N MET A 1047 -1.41 10.61 21.08
CA MET A 1047 -0.79 9.42 20.46
C MET A 1047 0.57 9.80 19.87
N LYS A 1048 0.64 10.96 19.20
CA LYS A 1048 1.90 11.53 18.71
C LYS A 1048 2.86 11.90 19.85
N GLN A 1049 2.41 12.59 20.89
CA GLN A 1049 3.25 12.94 22.05
C GLN A 1049 3.77 11.69 22.79
N PHE A 1050 2.97 10.64 22.92
CA PHE A 1050 3.40 9.36 23.49
C PHE A 1050 4.45 8.69 22.60
N ALA A 1051 4.25 8.64 21.28
CA ALA A 1051 5.23 8.06 20.37
C ALA A 1051 6.57 8.83 20.39
N ILE A 1052 6.52 10.17 20.46
CA ILE A 1052 7.72 11.02 20.67
C ILE A 1052 8.39 10.66 22.01
N ALA A 1053 7.64 10.60 23.11
CA ALA A 1053 8.19 10.30 24.42
C ALA A 1053 8.71 8.85 24.55
N VAL A 1054 8.22 7.90 23.75
CA VAL A 1054 8.77 6.55 23.63
C VAL A 1054 10.05 6.57 22.80
N GLY A 1055 10.07 7.23 21.64
CA GLY A 1055 11.28 7.37 20.82
C GLY A 1055 12.42 8.06 21.56
N ASP A 1056 12.16 9.25 22.13
CA ASP A 1056 13.09 10.02 22.98
C ASP A 1056 13.63 9.22 24.19
N ALA A 1057 12.95 8.14 24.61
CA ALA A 1057 13.32 7.35 25.77
C ALA A 1057 14.01 6.01 25.42
N ILE A 1058 13.69 5.39 24.27
CA ILE A 1058 14.16 4.04 23.94
C ILE A 1058 14.55 3.79 22.47
N ASP A 1059 14.43 4.71 21.51
CA ASP A 1059 14.87 4.44 20.11
C ASP A 1059 16.37 4.04 20.07
N ASP A 1060 17.22 4.71 20.84
CA ASP A 1060 18.66 4.41 21.02
C ASP A 1060 18.93 2.99 21.57
N LEU A 1061 17.98 2.39 22.31
CA LEU A 1061 18.12 1.03 22.85
C LEU A 1061 17.79 -0.06 21.82
N TYR A 1062 17.15 0.32 20.71
CA TYR A 1062 16.67 -0.57 19.65
C TYR A 1062 17.21 -0.16 18.26
N GLU A 1063 18.40 0.44 18.19
CA GLU A 1063 19.16 0.57 16.93
C GLU A 1063 19.55 -0.81 16.37
N ASP A 1064 19.87 -1.77 17.26
CA ASP A 1064 20.08 -3.17 16.92
C ASP A 1064 18.79 -3.99 17.02
N ARG A 1065 18.56 -4.90 16.06
CA ARG A 1065 17.37 -5.77 16.00
C ARG A 1065 17.24 -6.62 17.28
N PRO A 1066 16.15 -6.48 18.08
CA PRO A 1066 16.01 -7.18 19.35
C PRO A 1066 15.82 -8.69 19.17
N THR A 1067 16.45 -9.48 20.05
CA THR A 1067 16.38 -10.95 20.04
C THR A 1067 15.42 -11.52 21.08
N LYS A 1068 14.76 -10.65 21.86
CA LYS A 1068 13.71 -10.96 22.84
C LYS A 1068 12.69 -9.82 22.85
N ALA A 1069 11.42 -10.15 23.12
CA ALA A 1069 10.31 -9.21 23.03
C ALA A 1069 10.23 -8.23 24.22
N GLU A 1070 10.57 -8.65 25.44
CA GLU A 1070 10.27 -7.87 26.65
C GLU A 1070 11.49 -7.69 27.56
N ASP A 1071 11.67 -6.47 28.05
CA ASP A 1071 12.49 -6.14 29.22
C ASP A 1071 11.58 -5.45 30.26
N GLU A 1072 11.55 -5.98 31.48
CA GLU A 1072 10.69 -5.49 32.56
C GLU A 1072 10.92 -4.00 32.87
N SER A 1073 12.13 -3.48 32.68
CA SER A 1073 12.45 -2.06 32.88
C SER A 1073 11.85 -1.16 31.78
N VAL A 1074 11.85 -1.63 30.53
CA VAL A 1074 11.21 -0.95 29.40
C VAL A 1074 9.70 -0.97 29.54
N THR A 1075 9.11 -2.10 29.94
CA THR A 1075 7.66 -2.20 30.20
C THR A 1075 7.21 -1.23 31.29
N ASN A 1076 7.92 -1.14 32.42
CA ASN A 1076 7.60 -0.18 33.49
C ASN A 1076 7.74 1.29 33.04
N LEU A 1077 8.71 1.59 32.18
CA LEU A 1077 8.92 2.93 31.62
C LEU A 1077 7.77 3.32 30.68
N ILE A 1078 7.41 2.45 29.74
CA ILE A 1078 6.30 2.69 28.79
C ILE A 1078 4.95 2.74 29.52
N ASP A 1079 4.75 1.94 30.58
CA ASP A 1079 3.56 2.04 31.43
C ASP A 1079 3.44 3.40 32.13
N THR A 1080 4.57 3.96 32.56
CA THR A 1080 4.62 5.31 33.16
C THR A 1080 4.30 6.39 32.11
N LEU A 1081 4.82 6.26 30.89
CA LEU A 1081 4.49 7.14 29.76
C LEU A 1081 3.00 7.03 29.35
N PHE A 1082 2.43 5.82 29.41
CA PHE A 1082 1.04 5.55 29.10
C PHE A 1082 0.09 6.18 30.12
N ASP A 1083 0.36 5.99 31.42
CA ASP A 1083 -0.41 6.59 32.50
C ASP A 1083 -0.39 8.13 32.46
N SER A 1084 0.75 8.73 32.08
CA SER A 1084 0.96 10.19 32.07
C SER A 1084 0.47 10.89 30.79
N THR A 1085 0.64 10.28 29.62
CA THR A 1085 0.45 10.96 28.32
C THR A 1085 -0.89 10.61 27.66
N LEU A 1086 -1.32 9.36 27.80
CA LEU A 1086 -2.56 8.83 27.22
C LEU A 1086 -3.67 8.63 28.26
N ASP A 1087 -3.52 9.24 29.45
CA ASP A 1087 -4.44 9.10 30.59
C ASP A 1087 -4.71 7.64 31.02
N GLY A 1088 -3.72 6.74 30.88
CA GLY A 1088 -3.87 5.32 31.24
C GLY A 1088 -4.40 5.07 32.65
N HIS A 1089 -4.15 5.99 33.58
CA HIS A 1089 -4.70 5.99 34.92
C HIS A 1089 -6.24 5.97 34.95
N LEU A 1090 -6.92 6.63 34.00
CA LEU A 1090 -8.39 6.68 33.90
C LEU A 1090 -9.03 5.33 33.53
N LEU A 1091 -8.24 4.33 33.13
CA LEU A 1091 -8.73 2.98 32.80
C LEU A 1091 -8.62 2.00 33.98
N LYS A 1092 -7.92 2.39 35.05
CA LYS A 1092 -7.79 1.61 36.28
C LYS A 1092 -9.12 1.62 37.05
N TYR A 1093 -9.33 0.62 37.89
CA TYR A 1093 -10.42 0.61 38.85
C TYR A 1093 -10.06 1.46 40.07
N TYR A 1094 -11.02 2.21 40.60
CA TYR A 1094 -10.84 3.07 41.76
C TYR A 1094 -11.82 2.71 42.89
N LYS A 1095 -11.33 2.83 44.12
CA LYS A 1095 -12.10 2.72 45.36
C LYS A 1095 -11.98 3.99 46.20
N ARG A 1096 -12.84 4.13 47.20
CA ARG A 1096 -12.84 5.23 48.17
C ARG A 1096 -11.48 5.32 48.88
N GLY A 1097 -10.90 6.53 48.93
CA GLY A 1097 -9.70 6.83 49.71
C GLY A 1097 -9.93 6.72 51.22
N THR A 1098 -8.89 6.34 51.97
CA THR A 1098 -9.02 5.91 53.38
C THR A 1098 -8.93 7.03 54.42
N SER A 1099 -8.69 8.29 54.01
CA SER A 1099 -8.29 9.38 54.91
C SER A 1099 -9.32 10.49 55.16
N GLU A 1100 -10.28 10.72 54.26
CA GLU A 1100 -11.26 11.82 54.40
C GLU A 1100 -12.72 11.39 54.08
N GLU A 1101 -13.68 12.01 54.78
CA GLU A 1101 -15.10 11.97 54.39
C GLU A 1101 -15.30 12.77 53.10
N PHE A 1102 -16.11 12.28 52.14
CA PHE A 1102 -16.30 12.97 50.87
C PHE A 1102 -16.91 14.37 51.10
N PRO A 1103 -16.23 15.47 50.69
CA PRO A 1103 -16.80 16.81 50.85
C PRO A 1103 -18.15 16.90 50.14
N GLY A 1104 -19.21 17.41 50.79
CA GLY A 1104 -20.61 17.21 50.38
C GLY A 1104 -21.03 17.59 48.94
N ARG A 1105 -20.16 18.22 48.14
CA ARG A 1105 -20.31 18.34 46.67
C ARG A 1105 -20.15 17.01 45.91
N TYR A 1106 -19.55 16.00 46.53
CA TYR A 1106 -19.30 14.65 45.98
C TYR A 1106 -20.29 13.59 46.51
N LYS A 1107 -21.32 13.94 47.29
CA LYS A 1107 -22.20 12.96 47.97
C LYS A 1107 -22.81 11.89 47.04
N CYS A 1108 -23.12 12.23 45.79
CA CYS A 1108 -23.58 11.27 44.79
C CYS A 1108 -22.49 10.28 44.34
N LEU A 1109 -21.21 10.69 44.29
CA LEU A 1109 -20.08 9.80 43.99
C LEU A 1109 -19.87 8.79 45.13
N GLU A 1110 -20.01 9.25 46.38
CA GLU A 1110 -20.01 8.42 47.58
C GLU A 1110 -21.17 7.39 47.54
N GLU A 1111 -22.41 7.84 47.30
CA GLU A 1111 -23.59 6.97 47.15
C GLU A 1111 -23.44 5.92 46.02
N VAL A 1112 -22.79 6.27 44.90
CA VAL A 1112 -22.52 5.35 43.79
C VAL A 1112 -21.46 4.30 44.15
N LEU A 1113 -20.42 4.67 44.89
CA LEU A 1113 -19.37 3.75 45.34
C LEU A 1113 -19.87 2.78 46.41
N GLU A 1114 -20.65 3.27 47.37
CA GLU A 1114 -21.29 2.45 48.41
C GLU A 1114 -22.34 1.49 47.82
N GLY A 1115 -22.98 1.88 46.70
CA GLY A 1115 -23.88 1.03 45.94
C GLY A 1115 -23.22 0.04 44.96
N THR A 1116 -21.88 0.01 44.86
CA THR A 1116 -21.14 -0.89 43.97
C THR A 1116 -20.57 -2.07 44.77
N GLU A 1117 -21.02 -3.29 44.49
CA GLU A 1117 -20.71 -4.51 45.29
C GLU A 1117 -19.21 -4.82 45.41
N SER A 1118 -18.43 -4.57 44.34
CA SER A 1118 -16.97 -4.74 44.33
C SER A 1118 -16.19 -3.68 45.11
N HIS A 1119 -16.84 -2.56 45.47
CA HIS A 1119 -16.22 -1.30 45.95
C HIS A 1119 -15.15 -0.68 45.04
N CYS A 1120 -14.88 -1.28 43.87
CA CYS A 1120 -13.88 -0.90 42.88
C CYS A 1120 -14.57 -0.69 41.52
N ALA A 1121 -14.56 0.55 41.01
CA ALA A 1121 -15.29 0.93 39.80
C ALA A 1121 -14.41 1.73 38.81
N LYS A 1122 -14.68 1.61 37.50
CA LYS A 1122 -14.00 2.43 36.49
C LYS A 1122 -14.53 3.89 36.51
N PRO A 1123 -13.69 4.92 36.29
CA PRO A 1123 -14.09 6.33 36.25
C PRO A 1123 -15.24 6.65 35.27
N SER A 1124 -15.33 5.91 34.16
CA SER A 1124 -16.45 5.99 33.20
C SER A 1124 -17.77 5.47 33.77
N TYR A 1125 -17.77 4.35 34.50
CA TYR A 1125 -18.94 3.85 35.23
C TYR A 1125 -19.39 4.83 36.31
N LEU A 1126 -18.43 5.36 37.10
CA LEU A 1126 -18.71 6.36 38.13
C LEU A 1126 -19.36 7.61 37.51
N THR A 1127 -18.83 8.11 36.40
CA THR A 1127 -19.39 9.24 35.63
C THR A 1127 -20.84 8.96 35.17
N ARG A 1128 -21.08 7.81 34.52
CA ARG A 1128 -22.42 7.42 34.02
C ARG A 1128 -23.41 7.23 35.17
N SER A 1129 -23.01 6.59 36.26
CA SER A 1129 -23.88 6.39 37.43
C SER A 1129 -24.13 7.68 38.20
N MET A 1130 -23.18 8.62 38.28
CA MET A 1130 -23.43 9.96 38.83
C MET A 1130 -24.48 10.76 38.03
N SER A 1131 -24.65 10.49 36.73
CA SER A 1131 -25.71 11.12 35.93
C SER A 1131 -27.11 10.72 36.41
N LYS A 1132 -27.28 9.52 36.98
CA LYS A 1132 -28.54 9.04 37.57
C LYS A 1132 -28.94 9.84 38.81
N CYS A 1133 -28.00 10.50 39.49
CA CYS A 1133 -28.27 11.48 40.56
C CYS A 1133 -28.72 12.87 40.03
N GLY A 1134 -28.80 13.07 38.71
CA GLY A 1134 -29.06 14.37 38.10
C GLY A 1134 -27.83 15.29 37.96
N VAL A 1135 -26.61 14.76 38.08
CA VAL A 1135 -25.38 15.51 37.76
C VAL A 1135 -25.15 15.47 36.25
N ASN A 1136 -25.14 16.61 35.57
CA ASN A 1136 -24.84 16.66 34.13
C ASN A 1136 -23.47 16.00 33.84
N GLU A 1137 -23.42 15.10 32.86
CA GLU A 1137 -22.32 14.16 32.65
C GLU A 1137 -20.91 14.80 32.59
N PRO A 1138 -20.66 15.92 31.87
CA PRO A 1138 -19.33 16.55 31.87
C PRO A 1138 -18.91 17.09 33.25
N LYS A 1139 -19.90 17.49 34.07
CA LYS A 1139 -19.68 17.89 35.46
C LYS A 1139 -19.46 16.68 36.36
N ALA A 1140 -20.03 15.52 36.04
CA ALA A 1140 -19.70 14.27 36.71
C ALA A 1140 -18.25 13.86 36.39
N SER A 1141 -17.82 13.86 35.12
CA SER A 1141 -16.42 13.59 34.74
C SER A 1141 -15.45 14.51 35.47
N LYS A 1142 -15.73 15.83 35.51
CA LYS A 1142 -14.92 16.78 36.27
C LYS A 1142 -14.91 16.52 37.78
N LEU A 1143 -16.00 16.03 38.37
CA LEU A 1143 -16.03 15.65 39.79
C LEU A 1143 -15.30 14.33 40.07
N VAL A 1144 -15.35 13.35 39.17
CA VAL A 1144 -14.56 12.10 39.30
C VAL A 1144 -13.07 12.42 39.16
N MET A 1145 -12.68 13.24 38.16
CA MET A 1145 -11.31 13.73 38.00
C MET A 1145 -10.84 14.52 39.23
N GLU A 1146 -11.60 15.51 39.69
CA GLU A 1146 -11.31 16.27 40.92
C GLU A 1146 -11.35 15.42 42.22
N ALA A 1147 -11.71 14.13 42.15
CA ALA A 1147 -11.60 13.18 43.27
C ALA A 1147 -10.37 12.26 43.13
N ILE A 1148 -9.99 11.88 41.91
CA ILE A 1148 -8.70 11.21 41.61
C ILE A 1148 -7.54 12.17 41.89
N ASP A 1149 -7.59 13.41 41.38
CA ASP A 1149 -6.58 14.48 41.56
C ASP A 1149 -6.37 14.91 43.04
N LYS A 1150 -7.08 14.29 44.00
CA LYS A 1150 -7.09 14.62 45.43
C LYS A 1150 -7.02 13.39 46.34
N ASP A 1151 -6.71 12.22 45.78
CA ASP A 1151 -6.62 10.93 46.50
C ASP A 1151 -7.91 10.51 47.24
N LEU A 1152 -9.05 11.15 46.95
CA LEU A 1152 -10.38 10.73 47.43
C LEU A 1152 -10.84 9.46 46.70
N LEU A 1153 -10.28 9.20 45.51
CA LEU A 1153 -10.32 7.94 44.79
C LEU A 1153 -8.90 7.41 44.64
N ILE A 1154 -8.65 6.22 45.17
CA ILE A 1154 -7.35 5.53 45.07
C ILE A 1154 -7.53 4.32 44.14
N SER A 1155 -6.54 4.05 43.29
CA SER A 1155 -6.59 2.89 42.39
C SER A 1155 -6.58 1.58 43.19
N CYS A 1156 -7.46 0.64 42.83
CA CYS A 1156 -7.46 -0.72 43.35
C CYS A 1156 -6.22 -1.48 42.87
N GLN A 1157 -5.74 -2.43 43.65
CA GLN A 1157 -4.69 -3.36 43.20
C GLN A 1157 -5.28 -4.33 42.15
N PRO A 1158 -4.47 -4.87 41.21
CA PRO A 1158 -4.96 -5.79 40.18
C PRO A 1158 -5.70 -7.00 40.77
N ASP A 1159 -5.17 -7.56 41.86
CA ASP A 1159 -5.75 -8.70 42.57
C ASP A 1159 -7.15 -8.40 43.15
N GLU A 1160 -7.43 -7.13 43.50
CA GLU A 1160 -8.74 -6.69 44.01
C GLU A 1160 -9.78 -6.47 42.89
N ALA A 1161 -9.34 -6.37 41.63
CA ALA A 1161 -10.21 -6.10 40.48
C ALA A 1161 -10.66 -7.37 39.74
N ASN A 1162 -9.91 -8.48 39.86
CA ASN A 1162 -10.12 -9.69 39.08
C ASN A 1162 -11.20 -10.64 39.64
N ASP A 1163 -11.61 -10.52 40.90
CA ASP A 1163 -12.49 -11.51 41.58
C ASP A 1163 -13.95 -11.51 41.06
N HIS A 1164 -14.31 -10.59 40.16
CA HIS A 1164 -15.66 -10.45 39.59
C HIS A 1164 -15.72 -10.30 38.05
N SER A 1165 -14.60 -10.46 37.33
CA SER A 1165 -14.55 -10.19 35.89
C SER A 1165 -14.89 -11.41 35.01
N PHE A 1166 -16.17 -11.80 34.89
CA PHE A 1166 -16.76 -12.50 33.71
C PHE A 1166 -18.28 -12.69 33.86
N ALA A 1167 -19.10 -11.70 33.44
CA ALA A 1167 -20.56 -11.88 33.36
C ALA A 1167 -21.32 -10.89 32.45
N LEU A 1168 -21.23 -9.57 32.71
CA LEU A 1168 -22.46 -8.74 32.72
C LEU A 1168 -22.44 -7.38 31.98
N ASP A 1169 -21.50 -7.13 31.07
CA ASP A 1169 -21.35 -5.79 30.44
C ASP A 1169 -21.00 -5.87 28.93
N TRP A 1170 -21.64 -6.79 28.18
CA TRP A 1170 -21.44 -6.98 26.73
C TRP A 1170 -22.72 -6.90 25.86
N GLU A 1171 -23.87 -6.48 26.41
CA GLU A 1171 -25.05 -6.13 25.60
C GLU A 1171 -24.96 -4.67 25.11
N LEU A 1172 -24.50 -4.48 23.87
CA LEU A 1172 -24.63 -3.23 23.11
C LEU A 1172 -24.64 -3.49 21.59
#